data_AF-A0AA41UVE9-F1
#
_entry.id   AF-A0AA41UVE9-F1
#
_cell.length_a   1.000
_cell.length_b   1.000
_cell.length_c   1.000
_cell.angle_alpha   90.00
_cell.angle_beta   90.00
_cell.angle_gamma   90.00
#
_symmetry.space_group_name_H-M   'P 1'
#
loop_
_entity.id
_entity.type
_entity.pdbx_description
1 polymer ?
#
loop_
_entity_poly.entity_id
_entity_poly.type
_entity_poly.pdbx_seq_one_letter_code
_entity_poly.pdbx_strand_id
1 'polypeptide(L)'
;GRTLTITEKTNYLLFMINVFQSLEDDIVSNTVLKLASLQVWSCLSHGRFQMEMCLNPNLLKKWQKMVKKESKEAEKRREPFDLSSKLEVRFVKNLIEEFLEILDSQVFPPKQTDDGDSIPGGSEQVDSECVLYCERFMEFLIDLLSQLPTRRFLRPVVADAAVVPKCHLSALYNHTDGWLFAQLVDMLQFYERFEINDHTGTQLSDDDVLVAHYSRIQAVQLSAFKKFPKLKELALANAGSIHTRADLTKKLSTLSPEELQDLLKLVSCKDPWAERVDFLLEVMVSFFEKRQSQKEAINALPLYPDEQIMWDESLVPSINYSGEGCLALPKLNLQFLTFHDYLLRNFNLFRLESTYEIREDIQEVIPHLHAYINREGETAFRGWSRMGVPIKEFKIKEVKQPNMGEVKPAFVTADVTFSVSSYEAHIRSEWNSLKEHDVLFLLSIRPFEPLNSEGAAKSTVPERLGLQFVRGCEVIEIRDEGGGLMNDFTGRIKRDEWKPPKGDLRTVTVALDTAQYYMDVNAIAEKGAEDVYGTFNILLRRKPKENNFKAILESIRDLMNESCTVPDWLHNIFLGYGNPSAAHWTNMPDLLETVDFKDTFLNADHLRRSFPDYEVCFIGPDGNKVSHPEPPFRLKLPKALKTSTHALSGNTESVSDAQNDVNMVDTGCELEKLIVEAYVPPDPAPYPQDQPGKNSVRFTPTQVQNPLFLSYTLFSTTQYSFIFGMNLCHLGCFPFFSVCCC
;
A
#
# COMPACT_ATOMS: atom_id res chain seq x y z
N GLY A 1 -25.90 26.66 -18.74
CA GLY A 1 -26.47 25.32 -18.46
C GLY A 1 -27.21 25.37 -17.15
N ARG A 2 -28.01 24.35 -16.82
CA ARG A 2 -28.60 24.18 -15.48
C ARG A 2 -27.48 24.00 -14.46
N THR A 3 -27.55 24.70 -13.33
CA THR A 3 -26.62 24.51 -12.20
C THR A 3 -26.92 23.16 -11.54
N LEU A 4 -25.90 22.32 -11.35
CA LEU A 4 -26.03 21.04 -10.68
C LEU A 4 -26.10 21.24 -9.16
N THR A 5 -26.95 20.47 -8.50
CA THR A 5 -26.98 20.34 -7.04
C THR A 5 -25.73 19.63 -6.52
N ILE A 6 -25.40 19.77 -5.23
CA ILE A 6 -24.24 19.08 -4.62
C ILE A 6 -24.36 17.57 -4.77
N THR A 7 -25.53 17.00 -4.48
CA THR A 7 -25.81 15.57 -4.71
C THR A 7 -25.57 15.14 -6.18
N GLU A 8 -26.02 15.92 -7.17
CA GLU A 8 -25.76 15.61 -8.59
C GLU A 8 -24.26 15.68 -8.93
N LYS A 9 -23.52 16.64 -8.35
CA LYS A 9 -22.07 16.77 -8.51
C LYS A 9 -21.32 15.60 -7.87
N THR A 10 -21.72 15.16 -6.69
CA THR A 10 -21.15 13.98 -6.02
C THR A 10 -21.35 12.71 -6.85
N ASN A 11 -22.54 12.50 -7.41
CA ASN A 11 -22.80 11.36 -8.31
C ASN A 11 -21.97 11.43 -9.60
N TYR A 12 -21.79 12.62 -10.16
CA TYR A 12 -20.90 12.81 -11.31
C TYR A 12 -19.45 12.46 -10.95
N LEU A 13 -18.99 12.87 -9.78
CA LEU A 13 -17.65 12.58 -9.28
C LEU A 13 -17.42 11.09 -9.05
N LEU A 14 -18.40 10.38 -8.47
CA LEU A 14 -18.38 8.92 -8.34
C LEU A 14 -18.27 8.23 -9.70
N PHE A 15 -19.01 8.69 -10.70
CA PHE A 15 -18.87 8.19 -12.07
C PHE A 15 -17.45 8.43 -12.59
N MET A 16 -16.88 9.62 -12.38
CA MET A 16 -15.50 9.92 -12.79
C MET A 16 -14.48 9.02 -12.07
N ILE A 17 -14.64 8.77 -10.78
CA ILE A 17 -13.80 7.86 -10.00
C ILE A 17 -13.79 6.46 -10.65
N ASN A 18 -14.97 5.89 -10.90
CA ASN A 18 -15.08 4.57 -11.54
C ASN A 18 -14.43 4.56 -12.93
N VAL A 19 -14.64 5.61 -13.72
CA VAL A 19 -14.06 5.76 -15.05
C VAL A 19 -12.53 5.79 -15.01
N PHE A 20 -11.93 6.49 -14.05
CA PHE A 20 -10.47 6.52 -13.89
C PHE A 20 -9.89 5.28 -13.21
N GLN A 21 -10.72 4.45 -12.57
CA GLN A 21 -10.31 3.14 -12.06
C GLN A 21 -10.36 2.04 -13.12
N SER A 22 -11.14 2.23 -14.19
CA SER A 22 -11.33 1.25 -15.28
C SER A 22 -10.48 1.54 -16.52
N LEU A 23 -9.20 1.87 -16.35
CA LEU A 23 -8.29 2.17 -17.47
C LEU A 23 -7.86 0.93 -18.28
N GLU A 24 -8.19 -0.26 -17.80
CA GLU A 24 -8.05 -1.52 -18.53
C GLU A 24 -9.01 -1.65 -19.71
N ASP A 25 -10.13 -0.90 -19.70
CA ASP A 25 -11.01 -0.82 -20.85
C ASP A 25 -10.45 0.19 -21.86
N ASP A 26 -10.08 -0.30 -23.06
CA ASP A 26 -9.52 0.50 -24.14
C ASP A 26 -10.41 1.70 -24.54
N ILE A 27 -11.74 1.56 -24.50
CA ILE A 27 -12.66 2.63 -24.87
C ILE A 27 -12.59 3.77 -23.84
N VAL A 28 -12.56 3.38 -22.56
CA VAL A 28 -12.45 4.31 -21.44
C VAL A 28 -11.10 5.01 -21.46
N SER A 29 -10.02 4.23 -21.52
CA SER A 29 -8.63 4.70 -21.52
C SER A 29 -8.35 5.70 -22.65
N ASN A 30 -8.75 5.38 -23.88
CA ASN A 30 -8.57 6.25 -25.04
C ASN A 30 -9.31 7.60 -24.95
N THR A 31 -10.36 7.66 -24.14
CA THR A 31 -11.15 8.87 -23.95
C THR A 31 -10.57 9.71 -22.81
N VAL A 32 -10.32 9.08 -21.68
CA VAL A 32 -10.04 9.74 -20.40
C VAL A 32 -8.58 10.16 -20.27
N LEU A 33 -7.63 9.40 -20.84
CA LEU A 33 -6.21 9.77 -20.80
C LEU A 33 -5.89 11.06 -21.58
N LYS A 34 -6.79 11.54 -22.43
CA LYS A 34 -6.68 12.88 -23.05
C LYS A 34 -6.72 13.99 -22.00
N LEU A 35 -7.52 13.79 -20.93
CA LEU A 35 -7.66 14.69 -19.78
C LEU A 35 -6.43 14.68 -18.86
N ALA A 36 -5.57 13.67 -19.00
CA ALA A 36 -4.32 13.52 -18.25
C ALA A 36 -3.08 13.60 -19.16
N SER A 37 -3.18 14.31 -20.29
CA SER A 37 -2.09 14.42 -21.26
C SER A 37 -1.13 15.58 -20.93
N LEU A 38 0.01 15.62 -21.62
CA LEU A 38 0.97 16.73 -21.51
C LEU A 38 0.32 18.10 -21.76
N GLN A 39 -0.78 18.19 -22.53
CA GLN A 39 -1.46 19.45 -22.84
C GLN A 39 -1.91 20.19 -21.57
N VAL A 40 -2.27 19.47 -20.50
CA VAL A 40 -2.74 20.06 -19.23
C VAL A 40 -1.72 21.01 -18.62
N TRP A 41 -0.43 20.88 -18.95
CA TRP A 41 0.60 21.80 -18.47
C TRP A 41 0.47 23.24 -18.97
N SER A 42 -0.39 23.54 -19.97
CA SER A 42 -0.70 24.95 -20.31
C SER A 42 -1.49 25.67 -19.22
N CYS A 43 -2.11 24.92 -18.30
CA CYS A 43 -2.85 25.49 -17.18
C CYS A 43 -1.98 25.85 -15.96
N LEU A 44 -0.71 25.42 -15.95
CA LEU A 44 0.22 25.65 -14.84
C LEU A 44 0.63 27.12 -14.74
N SER A 45 0.92 27.56 -13.53
CA SER A 45 1.61 28.83 -13.29
C SER A 45 2.97 28.86 -14.01
N HIS A 46 3.41 30.06 -14.40
CA HIS A 46 4.65 30.20 -15.15
C HIS A 46 5.87 29.65 -14.40
N GLY A 47 5.95 29.88 -13.09
CA GLY A 47 7.01 29.36 -12.24
C GLY A 47 7.01 27.84 -12.18
N ARG A 48 5.83 27.23 -11.97
CA ARG A 48 5.69 25.78 -11.95
C ARG A 48 6.05 25.14 -13.29
N PHE A 49 5.53 25.68 -14.38
CA PHE A 49 5.83 25.18 -15.73
C PHE A 49 7.34 25.19 -16.01
N GLN A 50 8.04 26.27 -15.66
CA GLN A 50 9.49 26.37 -15.83
C GLN A 50 10.23 25.33 -14.98
N MET A 51 9.81 25.14 -13.74
CA MET A 51 10.40 24.14 -12.85
C MET A 51 10.26 22.73 -13.42
N GLU A 52 9.06 22.33 -13.86
CA GLU A 52 8.82 21.00 -14.44
C GLU A 52 9.60 20.78 -15.74
N MET A 53 9.78 21.82 -16.57
CA MET A 53 10.61 21.75 -17.77
C MET A 53 12.10 21.62 -17.47
N CYS A 54 12.59 22.26 -16.40
CA CYS A 54 13.99 22.13 -15.97
C CYS A 54 14.27 20.75 -15.40
N LEU A 55 13.33 20.19 -14.64
CA LEU A 55 13.42 18.83 -14.13
C LEU A 55 13.36 17.78 -15.25
N ASN A 56 12.67 18.10 -16.36
CA ASN A 56 12.45 17.18 -17.46
C ASN A 56 12.83 17.76 -18.84
N PRO A 57 14.13 17.96 -19.13
CA PRO A 57 14.57 18.63 -20.37
C PRO A 57 14.10 17.94 -21.65
N ASN A 58 13.92 16.62 -21.61
CA ASN A 58 13.43 15.82 -22.74
C ASN A 58 12.00 16.17 -23.14
N LEU A 59 11.18 16.65 -22.21
CA LEU A 59 9.79 17.03 -22.47
C LEU A 59 9.68 18.38 -23.19
N LEU A 60 10.65 19.28 -23.04
CA LEU A 60 10.61 20.59 -23.67
C LEU A 60 10.51 20.48 -25.20
N LYS A 61 11.27 19.57 -25.81
CA LYS A 61 11.21 19.30 -27.25
C LYS A 61 9.85 18.72 -27.65
N LYS A 62 9.27 17.83 -26.83
CA LYS A 62 7.94 17.24 -27.08
C LYS A 62 6.84 18.29 -26.97
N TRP A 63 6.90 19.15 -25.96
CA TRP A 63 6.01 20.30 -25.75
C TRP A 63 6.03 21.24 -26.96
N GLN A 64 7.21 21.70 -27.38
CA GLN A 64 7.35 22.60 -28.53
C GLN A 64 6.80 22.00 -29.83
N LYS A 65 7.05 20.70 -30.07
CA LYS A 65 6.50 19.98 -31.23
C LYS A 65 4.98 19.89 -31.16
N MET A 66 4.42 19.58 -30.00
CA MET A 66 2.98 19.47 -29.77
C MET A 66 2.28 20.82 -29.99
N VAL A 67 2.77 21.89 -29.36
CA VAL A 67 2.25 23.26 -29.56
C VAL A 67 2.29 23.67 -31.03
N LYS A 68 3.38 23.37 -31.75
CA LYS A 68 3.51 23.68 -33.19
C LYS A 68 2.58 22.85 -34.08
N LYS A 69 2.26 21.62 -33.68
CA LYS A 69 1.28 20.77 -34.39
C LYS A 69 -0.13 21.34 -34.20
N GLU A 70 -0.49 21.64 -32.96
CA GLU A 70 -1.79 22.17 -32.58
C GLU A 70 -2.05 23.56 -33.19
N SER A 71 -1.04 24.43 -33.25
CA SER A 71 -1.16 25.74 -33.90
C SER A 71 -1.47 25.61 -35.39
N LYS A 72 -0.81 24.68 -36.09
CA LYS A 72 -1.09 24.40 -37.50
C LYS A 72 -2.47 23.80 -37.72
N GLU A 73 -2.98 22.99 -36.79
CA GLU A 73 -4.33 22.45 -36.87
C GLU A 73 -5.38 23.53 -36.63
N ALA A 74 -5.18 24.42 -35.65
CA ALA A 74 -6.03 25.58 -35.41
C ALA A 74 -6.05 26.54 -36.63
N GLU A 75 -4.89 26.80 -37.24
CA GLU A 75 -4.79 27.55 -38.50
C GLU A 75 -5.58 26.90 -39.63
N LYS A 76 -5.52 25.57 -39.77
CA LYS A 76 -6.34 24.82 -40.75
C LYS A 76 -7.83 24.91 -40.47
N ARG A 77 -8.24 24.90 -39.20
CA ARG A 77 -9.64 25.03 -38.76
C ARG A 77 -10.14 26.49 -38.72
N ARG A 78 -9.25 27.47 -38.90
CA ARG A 78 -9.50 28.92 -38.75
C ARG A 78 -10.00 29.31 -37.35
N GLU A 79 -9.53 28.60 -36.33
CA GLU A 79 -9.87 28.86 -34.93
C GLU A 79 -8.75 29.64 -34.23
N PRO A 80 -9.07 30.50 -33.24
CA PRO A 80 -8.04 31.14 -32.43
C PRO A 80 -7.26 30.09 -31.65
N PHE A 81 -5.92 30.15 -31.74
CA PHE A 81 -5.06 29.20 -31.04
C PHE A 81 -4.87 29.62 -29.58
N ASP A 82 -5.60 28.96 -28.68
CA ASP A 82 -5.31 28.95 -27.25
C ASP A 82 -5.46 27.53 -26.69
N LEU A 83 -4.33 26.88 -26.43
CA LEU A 83 -4.31 25.54 -25.84
C LEU A 83 -4.99 25.51 -24.47
N SER A 84 -4.83 26.60 -23.72
CA SER A 84 -5.40 26.75 -22.38
C SER A 84 -6.90 26.85 -22.41
N SER A 85 -7.53 27.13 -23.56
CA SER A 85 -8.99 27.21 -23.69
C SER A 85 -9.67 25.87 -23.96
N LYS A 86 -8.89 24.83 -24.30
CA LYS A 86 -9.43 23.50 -24.58
C LYS A 86 -10.07 22.88 -23.34
N LEU A 87 -11.19 22.18 -23.56
CA LEU A 87 -11.95 21.54 -22.50
C LEU A 87 -11.11 20.47 -21.80
N GLU A 88 -10.39 19.64 -22.56
CA GLU A 88 -9.57 18.55 -22.03
C GLU A 88 -8.46 19.04 -21.10
N VAL A 89 -7.98 20.26 -21.33
CA VAL A 89 -6.92 20.89 -20.55
C VAL A 89 -7.47 21.57 -19.29
N ARG A 90 -8.64 22.20 -19.40
CA ARG A 90 -9.29 22.88 -18.26
C ARG A 90 -10.06 21.94 -17.35
N PHE A 91 -10.46 20.77 -17.82
CA PHE A 91 -11.41 19.89 -17.13
C PHE A 91 -11.03 19.62 -15.67
N VAL A 92 -9.86 19.03 -15.43
CA VAL A 92 -9.42 18.70 -14.06
C VAL A 92 -9.16 19.95 -13.22
N LYS A 93 -8.59 21.00 -13.82
CA LYS A 93 -8.36 22.28 -13.13
C LYS A 93 -9.66 22.93 -12.67
N ASN A 94 -10.67 22.99 -13.53
CA ASN A 94 -11.97 23.54 -13.21
C ASN A 94 -12.67 22.75 -12.11
N LEU A 95 -12.54 21.42 -12.11
CA LEU A 95 -13.04 20.57 -11.02
C LEU A 95 -12.34 20.89 -9.69
N ILE A 96 -11.03 21.10 -9.70
CA ILE A 96 -10.27 21.51 -8.51
C ILE A 96 -10.72 22.90 -8.02
N GLU A 97 -10.88 23.86 -8.93
CA GLU A 97 -11.36 25.21 -8.59
C GLU A 97 -12.77 25.17 -7.98
N GLU A 98 -13.68 24.38 -8.56
CA GLU A 98 -15.04 24.18 -8.03
C GLU A 98 -15.01 23.54 -6.63
N PHE A 99 -14.17 22.52 -6.43
CA PHE A 99 -13.99 21.90 -5.13
C PHE A 99 -13.50 22.89 -4.08
N LEU A 100 -12.48 23.69 -4.40
CA LEU A 100 -11.93 24.68 -3.47
C LEU A 100 -12.95 25.76 -3.12
N GLU A 101 -13.80 26.17 -4.08
CA GLU A 101 -14.90 27.11 -3.83
C GLU A 101 -15.95 26.51 -2.87
N ILE A 102 -16.33 25.24 -3.06
CA ILE A 102 -17.28 24.54 -2.16
C ILE A 102 -16.69 24.41 -0.76
N LEU A 103 -15.42 24.00 -0.64
CA LEU A 103 -14.72 23.83 0.62
C LEU A 103 -14.67 25.13 1.44
N ASP A 104 -14.40 26.26 0.78
CA ASP A 104 -14.23 27.56 1.45
C ASP A 104 -15.57 28.23 1.79
N SER A 105 -16.62 28.04 0.97
CA SER A 105 -17.84 28.86 1.04
C SER A 105 -19.14 28.13 1.36
N GLN A 106 -19.24 26.81 1.13
CA GLN A 106 -20.51 26.07 1.22
C GLN A 106 -20.56 25.07 2.38
N VAL A 107 -19.41 24.51 2.81
CA VAL A 107 -19.35 23.55 3.92
C VAL A 107 -19.84 24.16 5.24
N PHE A 108 -19.46 25.42 5.49
CA PHE A 108 -19.89 26.21 6.65
C PHE A 108 -20.72 27.40 6.17
N PRO A 109 -22.02 27.19 5.88
CA PRO A 109 -22.86 28.27 5.37
C PRO A 109 -22.94 29.40 6.42
N PRO A 110 -22.76 30.67 6.02
CA PRO A 110 -22.92 31.78 6.94
C PRO A 110 -24.37 31.80 7.45
N LYS A 111 -24.54 31.81 8.79
CA LYS A 111 -25.87 31.92 9.40
C LYS A 111 -26.56 33.19 8.90
N GLN A 112 -27.63 33.04 8.12
CA GLN A 112 -28.57 34.13 7.88
C GLN A 112 -29.36 34.38 9.17
N THR A 113 -28.87 35.29 10.02
CA THR A 113 -29.69 35.87 11.09
C THR A 113 -30.45 37.05 10.51
N ASP A 114 -31.76 36.92 10.37
CA ASP A 114 -32.69 38.02 10.03
C ASP A 114 -32.94 38.98 11.23
N ASP A 115 -32.23 38.83 12.34
CA ASP A 115 -32.24 39.79 13.46
C ASP A 115 -30.84 39.97 14.05
N GLY A 116 -30.43 41.23 14.18
CA GLY A 116 -29.06 41.66 14.43
C GLY A 116 -28.56 41.53 15.87
N ASP A 117 -28.47 40.31 16.39
CA ASP A 117 -27.68 40.03 17.59
C ASP A 117 -26.80 38.78 17.40
N SER A 118 -25.53 39.03 17.10
CA SER A 118 -24.49 38.01 16.99
C SER A 118 -24.10 37.53 18.40
N ILE A 119 -24.67 36.40 18.85
CA ILE A 119 -24.11 35.68 20.00
C ILE A 119 -22.93 34.83 19.50
N PRO A 120 -21.68 35.08 19.94
CA PRO A 120 -20.55 34.23 19.60
C PRO A 120 -20.65 32.96 20.47
N GLY A 121 -20.92 31.81 19.85
CA GLY A 121 -20.88 30.51 20.54
C GLY A 121 -21.92 29.46 20.14
N GLY A 122 -22.76 29.70 19.13
CA GLY A 122 -23.69 28.67 18.64
C GLY A 122 -23.06 27.82 17.54
N SER A 123 -23.01 26.49 17.73
CA SER A 123 -22.51 25.46 16.79
C SER A 123 -22.68 25.85 15.31
N GLU A 124 -21.58 25.88 14.57
CA GLU A 124 -21.58 26.01 13.11
C GLU A 124 -22.28 24.77 12.55
N GLN A 125 -23.38 24.96 11.81
CA GLN A 125 -24.13 23.86 11.25
C GLN A 125 -23.42 23.43 9.95
N VAL A 126 -22.81 22.26 9.97
CA VAL A 126 -22.07 21.70 8.83
C VAL A 126 -23.05 21.11 7.81
N ASP A 127 -22.84 21.40 6.53
CA ASP A 127 -23.59 20.78 5.44
C ASP A 127 -23.00 19.40 5.09
N SER A 128 -23.70 18.34 5.49
CA SER A 128 -23.30 16.95 5.25
C SER A 128 -23.17 16.59 3.77
N GLU A 129 -23.93 17.20 2.85
CA GLU A 129 -23.81 16.92 1.42
C GLU A 129 -22.50 17.51 0.87
N CYS A 130 -22.13 18.72 1.33
CA CYS A 130 -20.88 19.38 0.96
C CYS A 130 -19.66 18.65 1.53
N VAL A 131 -19.74 18.13 2.76
CA VAL A 131 -18.68 17.29 3.35
C VAL A 131 -18.46 16.04 2.50
N LEU A 132 -19.52 15.29 2.19
CA LEU A 132 -19.41 14.09 1.36
C LEU A 132 -18.83 14.39 -0.03
N TYR A 133 -19.21 15.51 -0.65
CA TYR A 133 -18.61 15.95 -1.90
C TYR A 133 -17.10 16.18 -1.77
N CYS A 134 -16.66 16.88 -0.72
CA CYS A 134 -15.24 17.15 -0.47
C CYS A 134 -14.44 15.87 -0.24
N GLU A 135 -15.00 14.93 0.51
CA GLU A 135 -14.41 13.61 0.77
C GLU A 135 -14.26 12.81 -0.53
N ARG A 136 -15.32 12.72 -1.35
CA ARG A 136 -15.25 12.08 -2.68
C ARG A 136 -14.27 12.79 -3.61
N PHE A 137 -14.07 14.09 -3.44
CA PHE A 137 -13.09 14.83 -4.24
C PHE A 137 -11.66 14.49 -3.85
N MET A 138 -11.37 14.30 -2.56
CA MET A 138 -10.08 13.79 -2.13
C MET A 138 -9.85 12.36 -2.66
N GLU A 139 -10.86 11.49 -2.56
CA GLU A 139 -10.79 10.14 -3.15
C GLU A 139 -10.44 10.19 -4.65
N PHE A 140 -11.11 11.06 -5.41
CA PHE A 140 -10.83 11.26 -6.83
C PHE A 140 -9.38 11.69 -7.09
N LEU A 141 -8.86 12.67 -6.35
CA LEU A 141 -7.48 13.11 -6.53
C LEU A 141 -6.47 12.04 -6.12
N ILE A 142 -6.74 11.28 -5.05
CA ILE A 142 -5.90 10.18 -4.61
C ILE A 142 -5.79 9.13 -5.71
N ASP A 143 -6.93 8.70 -6.27
CA ASP A 143 -6.97 7.74 -7.37
C ASP A 143 -6.25 8.24 -8.63
N LEU A 144 -6.31 9.54 -8.93
CA LEU A 144 -5.56 10.12 -10.05
C LEU A 144 -4.04 10.10 -9.82
N LEU A 145 -3.58 10.25 -8.58
CA LEU A 145 -2.16 10.30 -8.24
C LEU A 145 -1.56 8.92 -7.90
N SER A 146 -2.39 7.93 -7.60
CA SER A 146 -1.99 6.57 -7.21
C SER A 146 -1.77 5.62 -8.40
N GLN A 147 -1.89 6.12 -9.63
CA GLN A 147 -1.62 5.38 -10.87
C GLN A 147 -0.77 6.23 -11.83
N LEU A 148 0.24 5.60 -12.41
CA LEU A 148 1.28 6.30 -13.20
C LEU A 148 0.74 7.02 -14.46
N PRO A 149 -0.20 6.45 -15.26
CA PRO A 149 -0.68 7.08 -16.50
C PRO A 149 -1.30 8.46 -16.27
N THR A 150 -2.05 8.64 -15.19
CA THR A 150 -2.72 9.89 -14.83
C THR A 150 -1.81 10.81 -14.02
N ARG A 151 -1.08 10.25 -13.06
CA ARG A 151 -0.16 10.97 -12.17
C ARG A 151 0.84 11.83 -12.94
N ARG A 152 1.41 11.27 -14.02
CA ARG A 152 2.52 11.84 -14.79
C ARG A 152 2.36 13.33 -15.13
N PHE A 153 1.16 13.74 -15.51
CA PHE A 153 0.89 15.12 -15.91
C PHE A 153 -0.07 15.84 -14.97
N LEU A 154 -0.86 15.12 -14.17
CA LEU A 154 -1.80 15.70 -13.21
C LEU A 154 -1.19 16.04 -11.86
N ARG A 155 -0.15 15.33 -11.38
CA ARG A 155 0.53 15.67 -10.11
C ARG A 155 1.03 17.12 -10.07
N PRO A 156 1.71 17.64 -11.12
CA PRO A 156 2.08 19.06 -11.14
C PRO A 156 0.89 20.03 -11.07
N VAL A 157 -0.27 19.63 -11.61
CA VAL A 157 -1.48 20.47 -11.65
C VAL A 157 -2.12 20.56 -10.26
N VAL A 158 -2.24 19.43 -9.56
CA VAL A 158 -2.71 19.37 -8.17
C VAL A 158 -1.81 20.20 -7.25
N ALA A 159 -0.49 20.06 -7.43
CA ALA A 159 0.50 20.81 -6.65
C ALA A 159 0.50 22.32 -6.97
N ASP A 160 0.29 22.72 -8.23
CA ASP A 160 0.21 24.14 -8.64
C ASP A 160 -1.04 24.83 -8.09
N ALA A 161 -2.15 24.10 -7.99
CA ALA A 161 -3.39 24.59 -7.38
C ALA A 161 -3.30 24.69 -5.84
N ALA A 162 -2.21 24.18 -5.24
CA ALA A 162 -1.96 24.14 -3.80
C ALA A 162 -3.11 23.47 -3.01
N VAL A 163 -3.64 22.35 -3.54
CA VAL A 163 -4.78 21.65 -2.95
C VAL A 163 -4.51 21.26 -1.49
N VAL A 164 -3.41 20.56 -1.21
CA VAL A 164 -3.06 20.09 0.15
C VAL A 164 -2.91 21.27 1.14
N PRO A 165 -2.10 22.32 0.86
CA PRO A 165 -2.04 23.51 1.70
C PRO A 165 -3.40 24.15 2.00
N LYS A 166 -4.27 24.29 0.99
CA LYS A 166 -5.62 24.88 1.18
C LYS A 166 -6.51 23.99 2.03
N CYS A 167 -6.42 22.67 1.86
CA CYS A 167 -7.16 21.72 2.69
C CYS A 167 -6.72 21.77 4.15
N HIS A 168 -5.41 21.79 4.45
CA HIS A 168 -4.91 21.93 5.83
C HIS A 168 -5.38 23.21 6.53
N LEU A 169 -5.51 24.31 5.78
CA LEU A 169 -5.96 25.60 6.30
C LEU A 169 -7.49 25.75 6.33
N SER A 170 -8.23 24.77 5.80
CA SER A 170 -9.68 24.79 5.81
C SER A 170 -10.24 24.55 7.21
N ALA A 171 -11.41 25.12 7.49
CA ALA A 171 -12.12 24.85 8.74
C ALA A 171 -12.51 23.37 8.84
N LEU A 172 -12.82 22.71 7.72
CA LEU A 172 -13.24 21.31 7.69
C LEU A 172 -12.16 20.37 8.21
N TYR A 173 -10.90 20.58 7.85
CA TYR A 173 -9.77 19.74 8.28
C TYR A 173 -9.61 19.66 9.81
N ASN A 174 -9.94 20.74 10.52
CA ASN A 174 -9.84 20.81 11.98
C ASN A 174 -11.17 20.55 12.70
N HIS A 175 -12.25 20.32 11.95
CA HIS A 175 -13.59 20.11 12.49
C HIS A 175 -13.81 18.64 12.83
N THR A 176 -14.62 18.35 13.85
CA THR A 176 -14.93 16.96 14.27
C THR A 176 -15.58 16.15 13.14
N ASP A 177 -16.46 16.80 12.38
CA ASP A 177 -17.18 16.18 11.25
C ASP A 177 -16.29 16.05 9.99
N GLY A 178 -15.09 16.64 9.99
CA GLY A 178 -14.13 16.55 8.90
C GLY A 178 -13.00 15.55 9.14
N TRP A 179 -13.15 14.64 10.10
CA TRP A 179 -12.13 13.66 10.45
C TRP A 179 -11.72 12.78 9.25
N LEU A 180 -12.70 12.21 8.54
CA LEU A 180 -12.45 11.43 7.32
C LEU A 180 -11.82 12.28 6.22
N PHE A 181 -12.31 13.51 6.03
CA PHE A 181 -11.70 14.46 5.09
C PHE A 181 -10.22 14.71 5.41
N ALA A 182 -9.87 14.93 6.68
CA ALA A 182 -8.48 15.15 7.11
C ALA A 182 -7.58 13.94 6.78
N GLN A 183 -8.04 12.71 7.08
CA GLN A 183 -7.32 11.49 6.74
C GLN A 183 -7.11 11.33 5.23
N LEU A 184 -8.12 11.68 4.41
CA LEU A 184 -8.00 11.64 2.96
C LEU A 184 -7.02 12.71 2.44
N VAL A 185 -6.98 13.89 3.06
CA VAL A 185 -5.99 14.94 2.74
C VAL A 185 -4.57 14.47 3.04
N ASP A 186 -4.35 13.79 4.17
CA ASP A 186 -3.06 13.18 4.51
C ASP A 186 -2.65 12.11 3.50
N MET A 187 -3.60 11.27 3.07
CA MET A 187 -3.37 10.26 2.03
C MET A 187 -3.07 10.91 0.67
N LEU A 188 -3.74 12.01 0.31
CA LEU A 188 -3.42 12.79 -0.89
C LEU A 188 -2.02 13.39 -0.81
N GLN A 189 -1.64 13.96 0.34
CA GLN A 189 -0.29 14.49 0.57
C GLN A 189 0.78 13.41 0.40
N PHE A 190 0.52 12.20 0.93
CA PHE A 190 1.39 11.05 0.75
C PHE A 190 1.62 10.74 -0.73
N TYR A 191 0.54 10.62 -1.52
CA TYR A 191 0.68 10.36 -2.96
C TYR A 191 1.28 11.53 -3.73
N GLU A 192 0.94 12.79 -3.43
CA GLU A 192 1.56 13.96 -4.09
C GLU A 192 3.08 13.97 -3.92
N ARG A 193 3.56 13.52 -2.75
CA ARG A 193 4.97 13.51 -2.37
C ARG A 193 5.67 12.17 -2.55
N PHE A 194 4.97 11.17 -3.08
CA PHE A 194 5.46 9.80 -3.23
C PHE A 194 6.82 9.74 -3.94
N GLU A 195 7.70 8.85 -3.45
CA GLU A 195 9.12 8.72 -3.85
C GLU A 195 9.27 7.97 -5.19
N ILE A 196 8.71 8.54 -6.26
CA ILE A 196 8.73 8.00 -7.62
C ILE A 196 9.08 9.08 -8.64
N ASN A 197 9.80 8.70 -9.69
CA ASN A 197 9.94 9.51 -10.87
C ASN A 197 8.71 9.38 -11.78
N ASP A 198 7.89 10.43 -11.83
CA ASP A 198 6.61 10.49 -12.57
C ASP A 198 6.69 10.11 -14.07
N HIS A 199 7.88 10.17 -14.70
CA HIS A 199 8.04 9.91 -16.13
C HIS A 199 8.64 8.57 -16.48
N THR A 200 9.51 8.04 -15.61
CA THR A 200 10.13 6.73 -15.80
C THR A 200 9.41 5.63 -15.03
N GLY A 201 8.62 5.99 -14.02
CA GLY A 201 7.98 5.03 -13.11
C GLY A 201 8.96 4.40 -12.12
N THR A 202 10.22 4.87 -12.08
CA THR A 202 11.24 4.31 -11.19
C THR A 202 11.11 4.87 -9.78
N GLN A 203 11.24 3.99 -8.78
CA GLN A 203 11.31 4.39 -7.39
C GLN A 203 12.57 5.23 -7.14
N LEU A 204 12.43 6.32 -6.38
CA LEU A 204 13.56 7.15 -5.95
C LEU A 204 14.26 6.48 -4.77
N SER A 205 15.58 6.48 -4.77
CA SER A 205 16.35 6.07 -3.59
C SER A 205 16.34 7.15 -2.50
N ASP A 206 16.67 6.76 -1.27
CA ASP A 206 16.81 7.71 -0.15
C ASP A 206 17.81 8.83 -0.49
N ASP A 207 18.89 8.49 -1.20
CA ASP A 207 19.89 9.46 -1.69
C ASP A 207 19.31 10.41 -2.75
N ASP A 208 18.52 9.91 -3.71
CA ASP A 208 17.86 10.75 -4.72
C ASP A 208 16.91 11.76 -4.07
N VAL A 209 16.14 11.32 -3.06
CA VAL A 209 15.22 12.17 -2.30
C VAL A 209 15.99 13.25 -1.54
N LEU A 210 17.12 12.89 -0.89
CA LEU A 210 17.98 13.84 -0.18
C LEU A 210 18.62 14.86 -1.11
N VAL A 211 19.17 14.42 -2.25
CA VAL A 211 19.76 15.30 -3.26
C VAL A 211 18.72 16.26 -3.82
N ALA A 212 17.50 15.79 -4.09
CA ALA A 212 16.39 16.64 -4.54
C ALA A 212 16.01 17.68 -3.47
N HIS A 213 15.93 17.30 -2.20
CA HIS A 213 15.65 18.22 -1.10
C HIS A 213 16.74 19.30 -0.96
N TYR A 214 18.03 18.91 -0.93
CA TYR A 214 19.12 19.89 -0.84
C TYR A 214 19.20 20.80 -2.06
N SER A 215 18.93 20.29 -3.26
CA SER A 215 18.86 21.11 -4.47
C SER A 215 17.78 22.19 -4.36
N ARG A 216 16.60 21.86 -3.80
CA ARG A 216 15.53 22.83 -3.53
C ARG A 216 15.96 23.88 -2.50
N ILE A 217 16.53 23.45 -1.37
CA ILE A 217 17.00 24.35 -0.31
C ILE A 217 18.09 25.30 -0.85
N GLN A 218 19.06 24.78 -1.59
CA GLN A 218 20.12 25.59 -2.17
C GLN A 218 19.57 26.61 -3.17
N ALA A 219 18.59 26.23 -3.99
CA ALA A 219 17.95 27.15 -4.93
C ALA A 219 17.26 28.33 -4.21
N VAL A 220 16.55 28.07 -3.11
CA VAL A 220 15.92 29.14 -2.33
C VAL A 220 16.95 29.98 -1.57
N GLN A 221 18.02 29.38 -1.04
CA GLN A 221 19.11 30.13 -0.41
C GLN A 221 19.80 31.09 -1.37
N LEU A 222 20.05 30.67 -2.62
CA LEU A 222 20.60 31.53 -3.66
C LEU A 222 19.65 32.67 -4.05
N SER A 223 18.35 32.38 -4.17
CA SER A 223 17.31 33.39 -4.43
C SER A 223 17.23 34.41 -3.29
N ALA A 224 17.18 33.92 -2.05
CA ALA A 224 17.19 34.70 -0.82
C ALA A 224 18.42 35.61 -0.73
N PHE A 225 19.63 35.07 -0.94
CA PHE A 225 20.88 35.83 -0.90
C PHE A 225 20.89 36.98 -1.92
N LYS A 226 20.39 36.71 -3.13
CA LYS A 226 20.44 37.66 -4.25
C LYS A 226 19.39 38.77 -4.13
N LYS A 227 18.18 38.45 -3.65
CA LYS A 227 17.01 39.33 -3.76
C LYS A 227 16.48 39.85 -2.42
N PHE A 228 16.69 39.13 -1.32
CA PHE A 228 16.00 39.38 -0.05
C PHE A 228 16.98 39.55 1.12
N PRO A 229 17.41 40.79 1.42
CA PRO A 229 18.34 41.06 2.52
C PRO A 229 17.84 40.56 3.89
N LYS A 230 16.52 40.55 4.11
CA LYS A 230 15.87 40.04 5.32
C LYS A 230 16.17 38.56 5.57
N LEU A 231 16.37 37.78 4.51
CA LEU A 231 16.66 36.34 4.57
C LEU A 231 18.15 36.01 4.55
N LYS A 232 19.04 36.98 4.81
CA LYS A 232 20.50 36.75 4.79
C LYS A 232 20.93 35.60 5.72
N GLU A 233 20.30 35.49 6.89
CA GLU A 233 20.58 34.37 7.81
C GLU A 233 20.16 33.02 7.23
N LEU A 234 18.97 32.93 6.61
CA LEU A 234 18.50 31.70 5.96
C LEU A 234 19.40 31.33 4.77
N ALA A 235 19.82 32.33 3.99
CA ALA A 235 20.67 32.15 2.84
C ALA A 235 22.07 31.60 3.17
N LEU A 236 22.57 31.87 4.38
CA LEU A 236 23.90 31.43 4.85
C LEU A 236 23.86 30.25 5.82
N ALA A 237 22.67 29.80 6.21
CA ALA A 237 22.49 28.69 7.14
C ALA A 237 22.89 27.35 6.50
N ASN A 238 23.28 26.37 7.31
CA ASN A 238 23.41 24.99 6.83
C ASN A 238 22.01 24.40 6.61
N ALA A 239 21.84 23.56 5.58
CA ALA A 239 20.54 22.93 5.29
C ALA A 239 19.97 22.20 6.52
N GLY A 240 20.83 21.56 7.31
CA GLY A 240 20.47 20.90 8.57
C GLY A 240 19.86 21.81 9.64
N SER A 241 20.02 23.13 9.60
CA SER A 241 19.41 24.06 10.58
C SER A 241 18.16 24.77 10.05
N ILE A 242 17.74 24.52 8.81
CA ILE A 242 16.60 25.19 8.16
C ILE A 242 15.67 24.19 7.47
N HIS A 243 15.58 22.96 7.98
CA HIS A 243 14.79 21.90 7.37
C HIS A 243 13.51 21.55 8.15
N THR A 244 13.36 22.03 9.39
CA THR A 244 12.16 21.78 10.18
C THR A 244 11.07 22.82 9.84
N ARG A 245 9.79 22.45 9.98
CA ARG A 245 8.69 23.41 9.79
C ARG A 245 8.84 24.63 10.70
N ALA A 246 9.17 24.42 11.98
CA ALA A 246 9.31 25.50 12.95
C ALA A 246 10.40 26.52 12.55
N ASP A 247 11.56 26.04 12.11
CA ASP A 247 12.66 26.91 11.67
C ASP A 247 12.31 27.67 10.38
N LEU A 248 11.70 26.97 9.40
CA LEU A 248 11.26 27.56 8.15
C LEU A 248 10.20 28.65 8.38
N THR A 249 9.16 28.36 9.17
CA THR A 249 8.10 29.32 9.51
C THR A 249 8.68 30.55 10.19
N LYS A 250 9.59 30.36 11.16
CA LYS A 250 10.23 31.47 11.87
C LYS A 250 11.02 32.39 10.95
N LYS A 251 11.75 31.85 9.96
CA LYS A 251 12.55 32.65 9.04
C LYS A 251 11.70 33.30 7.94
N LEU A 252 10.75 32.56 7.38
CA LEU A 252 9.91 33.03 6.27
C LEU A 252 8.86 34.07 6.69
N SER A 253 8.37 34.02 7.93
CA SER A 253 7.40 34.99 8.47
C SER A 253 7.91 36.45 8.54
N THR A 254 9.20 36.68 8.26
CA THR A 254 9.78 38.02 8.17
C THR A 254 9.48 38.75 6.85
N LEU A 255 8.99 38.02 5.84
CA LEU A 255 8.70 38.53 4.51
C LEU A 255 7.26 39.05 4.39
N SER A 256 7.05 40.04 3.52
CA SER A 256 5.70 40.46 3.10
C SER A 256 5.06 39.46 2.12
N PRO A 257 3.74 39.50 1.90
CA PRO A 257 3.08 38.64 0.92
C PRO A 257 3.71 38.72 -0.47
N GLU A 258 4.05 39.92 -0.93
CA GLU A 258 4.67 40.14 -2.25
C GLU A 258 6.08 39.53 -2.31
N GLU A 259 6.85 39.66 -1.23
CA GLU A 259 8.18 39.08 -1.12
C GLU A 259 8.12 37.53 -1.11
N LEU A 260 7.13 36.95 -0.42
CA LEU A 260 6.89 35.49 -0.40
C LEU A 260 6.53 34.97 -1.79
N GLN A 261 5.63 35.65 -2.52
CA GLN A 261 5.28 35.30 -3.90
C GLN A 261 6.50 35.38 -4.83
N ASP A 262 7.31 36.44 -4.72
CA ASP A 262 8.46 36.68 -5.60
C ASP A 262 9.64 35.71 -5.38
N LEU A 263 9.72 35.08 -4.19
CA LEU A 263 10.84 34.20 -3.86
C LEU A 263 10.93 33.00 -4.83
N LEU A 264 9.79 32.40 -5.17
CA LEU A 264 9.74 31.17 -5.98
C LEU A 264 8.64 31.10 -7.03
N LYS A 265 7.64 32.01 -6.99
CA LYS A 265 6.52 32.01 -7.95
C LYS A 265 5.83 30.64 -8.07
N LEU A 266 5.73 29.92 -6.94
CA LEU A 266 5.05 28.62 -6.83
C LEU A 266 3.52 28.76 -6.87
N VAL A 267 3.02 29.94 -6.52
CA VAL A 267 1.61 30.28 -6.51
C VAL A 267 1.32 31.22 -7.68
N SER A 268 0.22 31.00 -8.39
CA SER A 268 -0.26 31.90 -9.43
C SER A 268 -0.67 33.24 -8.83
N CYS A 269 -0.29 34.37 -9.46
CA CYS A 269 -0.77 35.70 -9.05
C CYS A 269 -2.29 35.89 -9.23
N LYS A 270 -2.97 34.95 -9.91
CA LYS A 270 -4.42 34.92 -10.06
C LYS A 270 -5.12 34.07 -9.00
N ASP A 271 -4.37 33.43 -8.11
CA ASP A 271 -4.96 32.62 -7.05
C ASP A 271 -5.68 33.54 -6.05
N PRO A 272 -6.95 33.26 -5.70
CA PRO A 272 -7.69 34.09 -4.74
C PRO A 272 -7.03 34.19 -3.36
N TRP A 273 -6.23 33.19 -2.99
CA TRP A 273 -5.53 33.13 -1.70
C TRP A 273 -4.11 33.72 -1.79
N ALA A 274 -3.68 34.25 -2.94
CA ALA A 274 -2.32 34.75 -3.12
C ALA A 274 -1.94 35.86 -2.13
N GLU A 275 -2.90 36.64 -1.62
CA GLU A 275 -2.64 37.72 -0.65
C GLU A 275 -2.55 37.24 0.81
N ARG A 276 -2.96 36.00 1.09
CA ARG A 276 -2.97 35.42 2.44
C ARG A 276 -1.59 34.95 2.88
N VAL A 277 -1.05 35.59 3.93
CA VAL A 277 0.30 35.28 4.46
C VAL A 277 0.38 33.86 5.02
N ASP A 278 -0.63 33.42 5.76
CA ASP A 278 -0.72 32.07 6.33
C ASP A 278 -0.69 31.00 5.24
N PHE A 279 -1.44 31.21 4.15
CA PHE A 279 -1.41 30.34 2.97
C PHE A 279 -0.04 30.30 2.28
N LEU A 280 0.55 31.46 1.98
CA LEU A 280 1.86 31.53 1.33
C LEU A 280 2.94 30.84 2.18
N LEU A 281 2.91 31.05 3.50
CA LEU A 281 3.82 30.39 4.43
C LEU A 281 3.62 28.87 4.41
N GLU A 282 2.38 28.39 4.49
CA GLU A 282 2.09 26.95 4.46
C GLU A 282 2.58 26.29 3.15
N VAL A 283 2.34 26.91 1.99
CA VAL A 283 2.86 26.43 0.70
C VAL A 283 4.38 26.33 0.70
N MET A 284 5.07 27.36 1.20
CA MET A 284 6.53 27.39 1.19
C MET A 284 7.13 26.39 2.20
N VAL A 285 6.58 26.32 3.41
CA VAL A 285 7.03 25.40 4.45
C VAL A 285 6.81 23.95 3.99
N SER A 286 5.62 23.64 3.48
CA SER A 286 5.27 22.34 2.90
C SER A 286 6.21 21.93 1.75
N PHE A 287 6.67 22.90 0.94
CA PHE A 287 7.59 22.62 -0.17
C PHE A 287 9.04 22.36 0.28
N PHE A 288 9.51 23.03 1.33
CA PHE A 288 10.91 22.99 1.77
C PHE A 288 11.22 22.10 2.97
N GLU A 289 10.24 21.72 3.76
CA GLU A 289 10.49 20.87 4.93
C GLU A 289 11.22 19.57 4.55
N LYS A 290 12.05 19.08 5.49
CA LYS A 290 12.57 17.72 5.39
C LYS A 290 11.40 16.75 5.54
N ARG A 291 11.38 15.77 4.65
CA ARG A 291 10.38 14.72 4.65
C ARG A 291 10.90 13.54 5.46
N GLN A 292 10.01 12.92 6.23
CA GLN A 292 10.25 11.59 6.75
C GLN A 292 10.21 10.61 5.58
N SER A 293 11.17 9.68 5.51
CA SER A 293 11.15 8.66 4.47
C SER A 293 10.00 7.68 4.68
N GLN A 294 9.52 7.05 3.61
CA GLN A 294 8.45 6.05 3.72
C GLN A 294 8.84 4.89 4.66
N LYS A 295 10.11 4.49 4.63
CA LYS A 295 10.68 3.46 5.52
C LYS A 295 10.65 3.90 6.99
N GLU A 296 11.08 5.13 7.29
CA GLU A 296 11.06 5.66 8.65
C GLU A 296 9.63 5.73 9.21
N ALA A 297 8.67 6.14 8.38
CA ALA A 297 7.26 6.23 8.78
C ALA A 297 6.68 4.85 9.15
N ILE A 298 6.95 3.82 8.34
CA ILE A 298 6.47 2.46 8.58
C ILE A 298 7.15 1.83 9.80
N ASN A 299 8.46 2.06 9.98
CA ASN A 299 9.20 1.57 11.14
C ASN A 299 8.76 2.24 12.45
N ALA A 300 8.21 3.45 12.38
CA ALA A 300 7.60 4.14 13.52
C ALA A 300 6.17 3.69 13.82
N LEU A 301 5.55 2.86 12.97
CA LEU A 301 4.15 2.46 13.07
C LEU A 301 4.00 1.21 13.97
N PRO A 302 3.13 1.26 15.00
CA PRO A 302 2.79 0.08 15.80
C PRO A 302 2.16 -1.02 14.96
N LEU A 303 2.46 -2.28 15.28
CA LEU A 303 1.87 -3.43 14.58
C LEU A 303 0.53 -3.89 15.16
N TYR A 304 0.32 -3.62 16.45
CA TYR A 304 -0.93 -3.94 17.12
C TYR A 304 -1.90 -2.77 17.04
N PRO A 305 -3.20 -3.02 16.84
CA PRO A 305 -4.19 -1.97 16.95
C PRO A 305 -4.39 -1.52 18.41
N ASP A 306 -4.75 -0.24 18.55
CA ASP A 306 -5.15 0.38 19.81
C ASP A 306 -6.66 0.69 19.82
N GLU A 307 -7.15 1.22 20.93
CA GLU A 307 -8.55 1.62 21.11
C GLU A 307 -9.01 2.76 20.19
N GLN A 308 -8.10 3.54 19.60
CA GLN A 308 -8.48 4.65 18.72
C GLN A 308 -8.79 4.13 17.32
N ILE A 309 -7.92 3.27 16.79
CA ILE A 309 -8.05 2.71 15.43
C ILE A 309 -9.23 1.73 15.36
N MET A 310 -9.45 0.91 16.39
CA MET A 310 -10.49 -0.13 16.38
C MET A 310 -11.91 0.43 16.18
N TRP A 311 -12.20 1.61 16.70
CA TRP A 311 -13.54 2.22 16.64
C TRP A 311 -13.63 3.40 15.67
N ASP A 312 -12.58 3.66 14.89
CA ASP A 312 -12.64 4.59 13.77
C ASP A 312 -13.37 3.94 12.58
N GLU A 313 -14.64 4.27 12.38
CA GLU A 313 -15.48 3.70 11.31
C GLU A 313 -15.01 4.09 9.90
N SER A 314 -14.19 5.13 9.76
CA SER A 314 -13.62 5.57 8.48
C SER A 314 -12.48 4.66 7.99
N LEU A 315 -11.84 3.94 8.91
CA LEU A 315 -10.75 2.99 8.65
C LEU A 315 -11.17 1.54 8.88
N VAL A 316 -11.99 1.29 9.91
CA VAL A 316 -12.50 -0.03 10.30
C VAL A 316 -14.03 -0.02 10.25
N PRO A 317 -14.61 -0.12 9.03
CA PRO A 317 -16.05 -0.07 8.85
C PRO A 317 -16.74 -1.30 9.45
N SER A 318 -18.02 -1.15 9.81
CA SER A 318 -18.85 -2.28 10.21
C SER A 318 -19.32 -3.09 8.99
N ILE A 319 -19.80 -4.33 9.22
CA ILE A 319 -20.38 -5.20 8.16
C ILE A 319 -21.50 -4.49 7.38
N ASN A 320 -22.22 -3.55 8.02
CA ASN A 320 -23.36 -2.85 7.45
C ASN A 320 -22.98 -1.65 6.58
N TYR A 321 -21.72 -1.52 6.20
CA TYR A 321 -21.26 -0.43 5.33
C TYR A 321 -21.96 -0.49 3.96
N SER A 322 -22.70 0.58 3.62
CA SER A 322 -23.53 0.65 2.41
C SER A 322 -22.75 0.97 1.14
N GLY A 323 -21.49 1.40 1.24
CA GLY A 323 -20.70 1.90 0.10
C GLY A 323 -21.03 3.34 -0.33
N GLU A 324 -22.00 3.98 0.32
CA GLU A 324 -22.43 5.35 -0.02
C GLU A 324 -21.40 6.41 0.41
N GLY A 325 -20.76 6.23 1.57
CA GLY A 325 -19.62 7.01 2.03
C GLY A 325 -18.31 6.60 1.36
N CYS A 326 -17.24 7.36 1.56
CA CYS A 326 -15.89 6.90 1.21
C CYS A 326 -15.16 6.40 2.47
N LEU A 327 -14.03 5.73 2.27
CA LEU A 327 -13.18 5.24 3.35
C LEU A 327 -11.75 5.71 3.09
N ALA A 328 -11.01 6.03 4.15
CA ALA A 328 -9.60 6.38 4.07
C ALA A 328 -8.71 5.12 3.92
N LEU A 329 -9.07 4.27 2.96
CA LEU A 329 -8.44 2.98 2.71
C LEU A 329 -7.69 2.97 1.38
N PRO A 330 -6.49 2.35 1.34
CA PRO A 330 -5.84 2.07 0.07
C PRO A 330 -6.68 1.14 -0.80
N LYS A 331 -6.68 1.35 -2.11
CA LYS A 331 -7.37 0.49 -3.06
C LYS A 331 -6.40 -0.47 -3.73
N LEU A 332 -6.81 -1.74 -3.85
CA LEU A 332 -6.15 -2.70 -4.71
C LEU A 332 -6.82 -2.65 -6.07
N ASN A 333 -6.06 -2.29 -7.09
CA ASN A 333 -6.47 -2.32 -8.48
C ASN A 333 -5.35 -2.98 -9.31
N LEU A 334 -5.39 -2.84 -10.63
CA LEU A 334 -4.43 -3.45 -11.54
C LEU A 334 -3.04 -2.82 -11.49
N GLN A 335 -2.93 -1.54 -11.11
CA GLN A 335 -1.66 -0.79 -11.15
C GLN A 335 -1.22 -0.27 -9.79
N PHE A 336 0.09 -0.33 -9.55
CA PHE A 336 0.76 0.19 -8.35
C PHE A 336 1.98 1.01 -8.75
N LEU A 337 2.22 2.14 -8.09
CA LEU A 337 3.29 3.06 -8.46
C LEU A 337 4.67 2.38 -8.38
N THR A 338 4.92 1.64 -7.30
CA THR A 338 6.15 0.90 -7.05
C THR A 338 5.85 -0.37 -6.26
N PHE A 339 6.84 -1.25 -6.10
CA PHE A 339 6.73 -2.39 -5.19
C PHE A 339 6.46 -1.96 -3.75
N HIS A 340 7.07 -0.86 -3.33
CA HIS A 340 6.83 -0.29 -2.01
C HIS A 340 5.38 0.19 -1.84
N ASP A 341 4.79 0.82 -2.85
CA ASP A 341 3.35 1.16 -2.87
C ASP A 341 2.49 -0.09 -2.68
N TYR A 342 2.69 -1.12 -3.51
CA TYR A 342 1.96 -2.39 -3.41
C TYR A 342 2.05 -2.99 -1.99
N LEU A 343 3.26 -3.09 -1.42
CA LEU A 343 3.46 -3.63 -0.09
C LEU A 343 2.79 -2.78 0.98
N LEU A 344 2.86 -1.45 0.88
CA LEU A 344 2.24 -0.54 1.84
C LEU A 344 0.72 -0.63 1.81
N ARG A 345 0.10 -0.73 0.62
CA ARG A 345 -1.36 -0.93 0.51
C ARG A 345 -1.78 -2.24 1.15
N ASN A 346 -1.08 -3.33 0.85
CA ASN A 346 -1.35 -4.63 1.46
C ASN A 346 -1.11 -4.63 2.97
N PHE A 347 -0.03 -4.00 3.43
CA PHE A 347 0.28 -3.83 4.86
C PHE A 347 -0.89 -3.14 5.59
N ASN A 348 -1.34 -2.00 5.08
CA ASN A 348 -2.42 -1.23 5.71
C ASN A 348 -3.76 -1.96 5.67
N LEU A 349 -4.13 -2.54 4.53
CA LEU A 349 -5.38 -3.28 4.39
C LEU A 349 -5.42 -4.50 5.31
N PHE A 350 -4.33 -5.28 5.33
CA PHE A 350 -4.23 -6.46 6.18
C PHE A 350 -4.23 -6.08 7.67
N ARG A 351 -3.54 -4.98 8.04
CA ARG A 351 -3.57 -4.45 9.41
C ARG A 351 -4.98 -4.07 9.84
N LEU A 352 -5.73 -3.38 8.99
CA LEU A 352 -7.09 -2.90 9.30
C LEU A 352 -8.13 -4.03 9.28
N GLU A 353 -8.00 -4.99 8.37
CA GLU A 353 -8.83 -6.20 8.36
C GLU A 353 -8.61 -7.06 9.62
N SER A 354 -7.35 -7.29 10.01
CA SER A 354 -7.05 -7.96 11.28
C SER A 354 -7.55 -7.17 12.48
N THR A 355 -7.54 -5.83 12.42
CA THR A 355 -8.09 -4.96 13.48
C THR A 355 -9.59 -5.17 13.65
N TYR A 356 -10.33 -5.31 12.54
CA TYR A 356 -11.75 -5.63 12.55
C TYR A 356 -12.02 -6.96 13.28
N GLU A 357 -11.25 -8.01 12.97
CA GLU A 357 -11.41 -9.31 13.66
C GLU A 357 -11.11 -9.22 15.16
N ILE A 358 -10.06 -8.49 15.54
CA ILE A 358 -9.68 -8.29 16.95
C ILE A 358 -10.78 -7.52 17.70
N ARG A 359 -11.38 -6.51 17.06
CA ARG A 359 -12.52 -5.77 17.61
C ARG A 359 -13.69 -6.72 17.91
N GLU A 360 -14.04 -7.61 16.99
CA GLU A 360 -15.12 -8.59 17.19
C GLU A 360 -14.80 -9.53 18.36
N ASP A 361 -13.57 -10.04 18.44
CA ASP A 361 -13.13 -10.89 19.56
C ASP A 361 -13.25 -10.17 20.92
N ILE A 362 -12.89 -8.89 20.98
CA ILE A 362 -13.02 -8.06 22.20
C ILE A 362 -14.50 -7.86 22.56
N GLN A 363 -15.35 -7.56 21.58
CA GLN A 363 -16.78 -7.37 21.77
C GLN A 363 -17.49 -8.65 22.22
N GLU A 364 -17.02 -9.82 21.79
CA GLU A 364 -17.53 -11.11 22.25
C GLU A 364 -17.13 -11.37 23.71
N VAL A 365 -15.89 -11.06 24.09
CA VAL A 365 -15.33 -11.45 25.40
C VAL A 365 -15.78 -10.56 26.55
N ILE A 366 -15.77 -9.24 26.38
CA ILE A 366 -16.01 -8.29 27.49
C ILE A 366 -17.35 -8.52 28.19
N PRO A 367 -18.49 -8.70 27.50
CA PRO A 367 -19.80 -8.90 28.14
C PRO A 367 -19.84 -10.12 29.08
N HIS A 368 -19.08 -11.17 28.78
CA HIS A 368 -19.03 -12.39 29.59
C HIS A 368 -18.30 -12.19 30.92
N LEU A 369 -17.38 -11.22 31.01
CA LEU A 369 -16.59 -10.97 32.22
C LEU A 369 -17.39 -10.31 33.35
N HIS A 370 -18.53 -9.67 33.04
CA HIS A 370 -19.40 -8.98 34.00
C HIS A 370 -18.59 -8.07 34.96
N ALA A 371 -17.93 -7.05 34.39
CA ALA A 371 -17.14 -6.09 35.15
C ALA A 371 -18.03 -5.20 36.04
N TYR A 372 -17.60 -4.93 37.27
CA TYR A 372 -18.30 -4.07 38.23
C TYR A 372 -17.29 -3.37 39.14
N ILE A 373 -17.69 -2.26 39.77
CA ILE A 373 -16.85 -1.55 40.74
C ILE A 373 -17.05 -2.19 42.12
N ASN A 374 -15.96 -2.62 42.75
CA ASN A 374 -15.99 -3.22 44.08
C ASN A 374 -16.18 -2.16 45.19
N ARG A 375 -16.22 -2.58 46.47
CA ARG A 375 -16.41 -1.65 47.60
C ARG A 375 -15.23 -0.72 47.85
N GLU A 376 -14.06 -1.06 47.31
CA GLU A 376 -12.82 -0.30 47.42
C GLU A 376 -12.65 0.69 46.24
N GLY A 377 -13.59 0.68 45.29
CA GLY A 377 -13.56 1.55 44.11
C GLY A 377 -12.77 0.97 42.94
N GLU A 378 -12.30 -0.28 43.03
CA GLU A 378 -11.52 -0.94 41.98
C GLU A 378 -12.41 -1.77 41.04
N THR A 379 -11.99 -1.93 39.79
CA THR A 379 -12.67 -2.84 38.84
C THR A 379 -12.48 -4.29 39.26
N ALA A 380 -13.58 -5.02 39.40
CA ALA A 380 -13.60 -6.45 39.66
C ALA A 380 -14.50 -7.19 38.66
N PHE A 381 -14.32 -8.50 38.54
CA PHE A 381 -15.01 -9.35 37.57
C PHE A 381 -15.75 -10.49 38.28
N ARG A 382 -17.03 -10.68 37.96
CA ARG A 382 -17.87 -11.79 38.47
C ARG A 382 -18.04 -12.93 37.48
N GLY A 383 -17.96 -12.60 36.20
CA GLY A 383 -18.12 -13.54 35.10
C GLY A 383 -16.81 -14.20 34.72
N TRP A 384 -16.88 -15.01 33.67
CA TRP A 384 -15.72 -15.70 33.11
C TRP A 384 -15.83 -15.74 31.60
N SER A 385 -14.70 -15.73 30.91
CA SER A 385 -14.60 -15.95 29.48
C SER A 385 -13.57 -17.03 29.20
N ARG A 386 -13.79 -17.85 28.17
CA ARG A 386 -12.81 -18.85 27.71
C ARG A 386 -11.53 -18.19 27.18
N MET A 387 -11.65 -17.01 26.61
CA MET A 387 -10.57 -16.30 25.89
C MET A 387 -9.98 -15.12 26.69
N GLY A 388 -10.67 -14.62 27.72
CA GLY A 388 -10.19 -13.53 28.58
C GLY A 388 -10.01 -13.97 30.03
N VAL A 389 -8.90 -13.56 30.66
CA VAL A 389 -8.58 -13.84 32.07
C VAL A 389 -8.21 -12.55 32.82
N PRO A 390 -8.66 -12.35 34.07
CA PRO A 390 -8.22 -11.23 34.89
C PRO A 390 -6.73 -11.29 35.22
N ILE A 391 -6.06 -10.14 35.06
CA ILE A 391 -4.66 -9.95 35.43
C ILE A 391 -4.58 -9.75 36.94
N LYS A 392 -3.68 -10.49 37.61
CA LYS A 392 -3.35 -10.28 39.03
C LYS A 392 -2.27 -9.24 39.20
N GLU A 393 -1.28 -9.25 38.32
CA GLU A 393 -0.14 -8.34 38.37
C GLU A 393 0.41 -8.13 36.97
N PHE A 394 0.72 -6.87 36.64
CA PHE A 394 1.42 -6.48 35.42
C PHE A 394 2.61 -5.60 35.81
N LYS A 395 3.80 -5.93 35.31
CA LYS A 395 5.02 -5.18 35.60
C LYS A 395 5.93 -5.11 34.37
N ILE A 396 6.34 -3.90 34.01
CA ILE A 396 7.42 -3.71 33.03
C ILE A 396 8.72 -4.20 33.66
N LYS A 397 9.43 -5.08 32.94
CA LYS A 397 10.62 -5.78 33.42
C LYS A 397 11.91 -5.12 32.93
N GLU A 398 11.99 -4.86 31.64
CA GLU A 398 13.17 -4.26 31.01
C GLU A 398 12.76 -3.40 29.82
N VAL A 399 13.33 -2.19 29.75
CA VAL A 399 13.28 -1.30 28.59
C VAL A 399 14.71 -1.09 28.12
N LYS A 400 15.02 -1.56 26.91
CA LYS A 400 16.36 -1.41 26.32
C LYS A 400 16.51 -0.05 25.67
N GLN A 401 17.76 0.42 25.62
CA GLN A 401 18.10 1.65 24.91
C GLN A 401 17.78 1.52 23.41
N PRO A 402 17.36 2.62 22.74
CA PRO A 402 17.17 2.65 21.29
C PRO A 402 18.41 2.21 20.51
N ASN A 403 18.21 1.60 19.34
CA ASN A 403 19.30 1.36 18.41
C ASN A 403 19.80 2.69 17.81
N MET A 404 21.01 2.69 17.28
CA MET A 404 21.53 3.88 16.60
C MET A 404 20.64 4.27 15.41
N GLY A 405 20.15 5.51 15.42
CA GLY A 405 19.26 6.05 14.39
C GLY A 405 17.77 5.88 14.69
N GLU A 406 17.40 5.06 15.67
CA GLU A 406 16.02 4.89 16.12
C GLU A 406 15.72 5.77 17.34
N VAL A 407 14.48 6.24 17.43
CA VAL A 407 13.99 6.99 18.61
C VAL A 407 13.31 6.08 19.64
N LYS A 408 12.71 4.98 19.16
CA LYS A 408 12.00 4.01 19.99
C LYS A 408 12.97 3.04 20.67
N PRO A 409 12.63 2.48 21.84
CA PRO A 409 13.48 1.48 22.50
C PRO A 409 13.67 0.24 21.63
N ALA A 410 14.84 -0.41 21.72
CA ALA A 410 15.13 -1.61 20.93
C ALA A 410 14.27 -2.82 21.35
N PHE A 411 13.88 -2.88 22.63
CA PHE A 411 13.07 -3.97 23.17
C PHE A 411 12.37 -3.53 24.46
N VAL A 412 11.13 -3.95 24.65
CA VAL A 412 10.35 -3.70 25.86
C VAL A 412 9.74 -5.02 26.32
N THR A 413 10.02 -5.43 27.56
CA THR A 413 9.45 -6.65 28.16
C THR A 413 8.63 -6.35 29.39
N ALA A 414 7.58 -7.13 29.59
CA ALA A 414 6.76 -7.09 30.78
C ALA A 414 6.43 -8.51 31.26
N ASP A 415 6.22 -8.65 32.56
CA ASP A 415 5.70 -9.87 33.18
C ASP A 415 4.21 -9.67 33.51
N VAL A 416 3.39 -10.63 33.08
CA VAL A 416 1.94 -10.66 33.31
C VAL A 416 1.58 -11.92 34.11
N THR A 417 1.02 -11.75 35.29
CA THR A 417 0.62 -12.85 36.16
C THR A 417 -0.89 -13.00 36.21
N PHE A 418 -1.38 -14.22 35.96
CA PHE A 418 -2.81 -14.55 36.04
C PHE A 418 -3.04 -15.93 36.67
N SER A 419 -4.31 -16.20 37.03
CA SER A 419 -4.72 -17.43 37.70
C SER A 419 -5.67 -18.24 36.83
N VAL A 420 -5.39 -19.53 36.64
CA VAL A 420 -6.27 -20.44 35.88
C VAL A 420 -7.19 -21.28 36.79
N SER A 421 -7.14 -21.07 38.10
CA SER A 421 -7.87 -21.82 39.13
C SER A 421 -9.39 -21.82 38.96
N SER A 422 -9.97 -20.77 38.38
CA SER A 422 -11.41 -20.62 38.18
C SER A 422 -11.96 -21.39 36.98
N TYR A 423 -11.09 -21.84 36.07
CA TYR A 423 -11.53 -22.47 34.82
C TYR A 423 -11.63 -24.00 34.92
N GLU A 424 -12.39 -24.59 34.00
CA GLU A 424 -12.45 -26.04 33.82
C GLU A 424 -11.15 -26.61 33.22
N ALA A 425 -10.89 -27.90 33.43
CA ALA A 425 -9.65 -28.56 33.02
C ALA A 425 -9.32 -28.38 31.53
N HIS A 426 -10.32 -28.39 30.65
CA HIS A 426 -10.13 -28.21 29.21
C HIS A 426 -9.66 -26.78 28.87
N ILE A 427 -10.25 -25.75 29.49
CA ILE A 427 -9.86 -24.35 29.34
C ILE A 427 -8.48 -24.09 29.96
N ARG A 428 -8.19 -24.69 31.12
CA ARG A 428 -6.84 -24.62 31.71
C ARG A 428 -5.79 -25.18 30.76
N SER A 429 -6.09 -26.32 30.11
CA SER A 429 -5.19 -26.91 29.12
C SER A 429 -4.95 -25.99 27.93
N GLU A 430 -5.96 -25.23 27.51
CA GLU A 430 -5.81 -24.24 26.43
C GLU A 430 -4.89 -23.08 26.84
N TRP A 431 -5.08 -22.50 28.03
CA TRP A 431 -4.17 -21.45 28.54
C TRP A 431 -2.75 -21.96 28.80
N ASN A 432 -2.59 -23.22 29.22
CA ASN A 432 -1.28 -23.85 29.36
C ASN A 432 -0.64 -24.21 28.00
N SER A 433 -1.40 -24.17 26.91
CA SER A 433 -0.92 -24.50 25.56
C SER A 433 -0.39 -23.30 24.77
N LEU A 434 -0.40 -22.10 25.38
CA LEU A 434 0.22 -20.91 24.82
C LEU A 434 1.70 -21.17 24.50
N LYS A 435 2.15 -20.67 23.35
CA LYS A 435 3.49 -20.89 22.81
C LYS A 435 4.24 -19.57 22.69
N GLU A 436 5.56 -19.70 22.49
CA GLU A 436 6.37 -18.58 22.02
C GLU A 436 5.79 -18.03 20.71
N HIS A 437 5.82 -16.71 20.55
CA HIS A 437 5.25 -15.97 19.42
C HIS A 437 3.71 -15.89 19.36
N ASP A 438 2.98 -16.50 20.31
CA ASP A 438 1.54 -16.26 20.40
C ASP A 438 1.28 -14.80 20.78
N VAL A 439 0.38 -14.15 20.03
CA VAL A 439 -0.04 -12.77 20.31
C VAL A 439 -1.17 -12.75 21.34
N LEU A 440 -1.04 -11.89 22.35
CA LEU A 440 -2.03 -11.64 23.39
C LEU A 440 -2.37 -10.14 23.44
N PHE A 441 -3.53 -9.80 23.98
CA PHE A 441 -3.97 -8.41 24.15
C PHE A 441 -4.17 -8.08 25.63
N LEU A 442 -3.63 -6.95 26.05
CA LEU A 442 -3.79 -6.34 27.36
C LEU A 442 -4.91 -5.32 27.26
N LEU A 443 -5.94 -5.45 28.10
CA LEU A 443 -7.10 -4.58 28.12
C LEU A 443 -7.22 -3.90 29.49
N SER A 444 -7.61 -2.62 29.46
CA SER A 444 -7.99 -1.86 30.64
C SER A 444 -9.49 -1.61 30.61
N ILE A 445 -10.22 -2.29 31.48
CA ILE A 445 -11.68 -2.17 31.60
C ILE A 445 -12.02 -1.37 32.85
N ARG A 446 -12.83 -0.34 32.69
CA ARG A 446 -13.45 0.43 33.78
C ARG A 446 -14.95 0.49 33.54
N PRO A 447 -15.77 -0.16 34.38
CA PRO A 447 -17.22 -0.23 34.21
C PRO A 447 -17.82 1.17 34.02
N PHE A 448 -18.65 1.30 32.99
CA PHE A 448 -19.38 2.53 32.70
C PHE A 448 -20.75 2.50 33.38
N GLU A 449 -20.98 3.44 34.29
CA GLU A 449 -22.29 3.65 34.92
C GLU A 449 -22.91 4.95 34.36
N PRO A 450 -23.84 4.87 33.38
CA PRO A 450 -24.49 6.06 32.86
C PRO A 450 -25.37 6.71 33.93
N LEU A 451 -25.22 8.02 34.12
CA LEU A 451 -25.98 8.78 35.13
C LEU A 451 -27.49 8.78 34.85
N ASN A 452 -27.90 8.78 33.57
CA ASN A 452 -29.29 8.85 33.10
C ASN A 452 -29.54 7.91 31.91
N SER A 453 -30.81 7.55 31.64
CA SER A 453 -31.24 6.75 30.48
C SER A 453 -30.92 7.36 29.12
N GLU A 454 -30.92 8.70 29.00
CA GLU A 454 -30.48 9.40 27.79
C GLU A 454 -28.97 9.30 27.54
N GLY A 455 -28.17 9.24 28.61
CA GLY A 455 -26.72 9.04 28.52
C GLY A 455 -26.37 7.61 28.06
N ALA A 456 -27.16 6.63 28.47
CA ALA A 456 -27.02 5.26 27.98
C ALA A 456 -27.32 5.16 26.47
N ALA A 457 -28.32 5.88 25.95
CA ALA A 457 -28.67 5.87 24.54
C ALA A 457 -27.63 6.56 23.62
N LYS A 458 -26.88 7.55 24.15
CA LYS A 458 -25.84 8.28 23.41
C LYS A 458 -24.44 7.67 23.54
N SER A 459 -24.26 6.69 24.42
CA SER A 459 -22.96 6.09 24.69
C SER A 459 -22.41 5.29 23.49
N THR A 460 -21.12 5.51 23.23
CA THR A 460 -20.36 4.78 22.21
C THR A 460 -20.19 3.31 22.63
N VAL A 461 -19.83 2.45 21.67
CA VAL A 461 -19.60 1.02 21.96
C VAL A 461 -18.46 0.80 22.98
N PRO A 462 -17.29 1.48 22.89
CA PRO A 462 -16.23 1.37 23.90
C PRO A 462 -16.70 1.76 25.30
N GLU A 463 -17.46 2.86 25.42
CA GLU A 463 -18.01 3.31 26.70
C GLU A 463 -18.95 2.27 27.28
N ARG A 464 -19.84 1.68 26.49
CA ARG A 464 -20.74 0.60 26.96
C ARG A 464 -20.00 -0.64 27.43
N LEU A 465 -18.88 -0.96 26.80
CA LEU A 465 -17.99 -2.04 27.20
C LEU A 465 -17.11 -1.67 28.41
N GLY A 466 -17.04 -0.38 28.76
CA GLY A 466 -16.10 0.14 29.74
C GLY A 466 -14.65 0.01 29.30
N LEU A 467 -14.36 -0.11 28.01
CA LEU A 467 -13.01 -0.32 27.51
C LEU A 467 -12.27 1.02 27.39
N GLN A 468 -11.12 1.13 28.05
CA GLN A 468 -10.29 2.33 28.03
C GLN A 468 -9.06 2.20 27.14
N PHE A 469 -8.33 1.09 27.26
CA PHE A 469 -7.07 0.90 26.54
C PHE A 469 -6.95 -0.53 26.01
N VAL A 470 -6.31 -0.66 24.84
CA VAL A 470 -5.95 -1.94 24.22
C VAL A 470 -4.49 -1.91 23.80
N ARG A 471 -3.68 -2.85 24.26
CA ARG A 471 -2.29 -3.00 23.79
C ARG A 471 -2.02 -4.46 23.43
N GLY A 472 -1.41 -4.69 22.27
CA GLY A 472 -0.94 -6.02 21.89
C GLY A 472 0.43 -6.35 22.47
N CYS A 473 0.68 -7.63 22.68
CA CYS A 473 1.96 -8.16 23.14
C CYS A 473 2.19 -9.57 22.60
N GLU A 474 3.44 -10.01 22.62
CA GLU A 474 3.85 -11.32 22.11
C GLU A 474 4.49 -12.14 23.22
N VAL A 475 4.11 -13.41 23.35
CA VAL A 475 4.65 -14.32 24.35
C VAL A 475 6.12 -14.66 24.05
N ILE A 476 6.99 -14.38 25.01
CA ILE A 476 8.39 -14.84 25.01
C ILE A 476 8.49 -16.15 25.79
N GLU A 477 8.13 -16.12 27.07
CA GLU A 477 8.22 -17.28 27.96
C GLU A 477 7.08 -17.37 28.95
N ILE A 478 6.76 -18.59 29.39
CA ILE A 478 5.70 -18.88 30.34
C ILE A 478 6.28 -19.68 31.50
N ARG A 479 6.04 -19.22 32.72
CA ARG A 479 6.48 -19.86 33.96
C ARG A 479 5.27 -20.29 34.79
N ASP A 480 5.39 -21.46 35.42
CA ASP A 480 4.43 -21.96 36.39
C ASP A 480 4.61 -21.30 37.77
N GLU A 481 3.77 -21.65 38.75
CA GLU A 481 3.81 -21.09 40.10
C GLU A 481 5.11 -21.44 40.85
N GLY A 482 5.78 -22.53 40.47
CA GLY A 482 7.10 -22.91 40.98
C GLY A 482 8.28 -22.24 40.27
N GLY A 483 8.01 -21.33 39.32
CA GLY A 483 9.03 -20.68 38.50
C GLY A 483 9.61 -21.58 37.40
N GLY A 484 9.03 -22.76 37.19
CA GLY A 484 9.41 -23.70 36.13
C GLY A 484 8.91 -23.23 34.77
N LEU A 485 9.79 -23.27 33.77
CA LEU A 485 9.48 -22.89 32.39
C LEU A 485 8.56 -23.92 31.73
N MET A 486 7.46 -23.46 31.13
CA MET A 486 6.43 -24.29 30.52
C MET A 486 6.56 -24.41 29.00
N ASN A 487 7.11 -23.39 28.33
CA ASN A 487 7.39 -23.38 26.90
C ASN A 487 8.90 -23.45 26.65
N ASP A 488 9.35 -24.39 25.81
CA ASP A 488 10.76 -24.45 25.46
C ASP A 488 10.96 -24.81 23.98
N PHE A 489 11.11 -23.79 23.15
CA PHE A 489 11.73 -23.90 21.83
C PHE A 489 13.18 -23.43 21.83
N THR A 490 13.66 -22.84 22.93
CA THR A 490 15.05 -22.40 23.12
C THR A 490 16.03 -23.57 23.29
N GLY A 491 15.53 -24.79 23.45
CA GLY A 491 16.31 -26.01 23.67
C GLY A 491 16.86 -26.15 25.09
N ARG A 492 16.35 -25.35 26.06
CA ARG A 492 16.82 -25.36 27.46
C ARG A 492 16.22 -26.51 28.28
N ILE A 493 15.12 -27.09 27.83
CA ILE A 493 14.37 -28.21 28.39
C ILE A 493 14.19 -29.24 27.28
N LYS A 494 14.72 -30.44 27.52
CA LYS A 494 14.50 -31.58 26.62
C LYS A 494 13.05 -32.04 26.74
N ARG A 495 12.49 -32.58 25.64
CA ARG A 495 11.12 -33.11 25.60
C ARG A 495 10.86 -34.18 26.68
N ASP A 496 11.91 -34.89 27.08
CA ASP A 496 11.89 -35.93 28.13
C ASP A 496 11.86 -35.35 29.57
N GLU A 497 12.14 -34.06 29.75
CA GLU A 497 12.15 -33.35 31.04
C GLU A 497 10.88 -32.51 31.27
N TRP A 498 9.93 -32.54 30.34
CA TRP A 498 8.67 -31.82 30.46
C TRP A 498 7.84 -32.34 31.65
N LYS A 499 7.60 -31.46 32.62
CA LYS A 499 6.78 -31.75 33.79
C LYS A 499 5.44 -31.02 33.67
N PRO A 500 4.35 -31.61 34.18
CA PRO A 500 3.09 -30.90 34.25
C PRO A 500 3.25 -29.63 35.10
N PRO A 501 2.61 -28.52 34.71
CA PRO A 501 2.79 -27.23 35.37
C PRO A 501 2.31 -27.30 36.82
N LYS A 502 3.11 -26.74 37.74
CA LYS A 502 2.78 -26.71 39.16
C LYS A 502 1.89 -25.52 39.49
N GLY A 503 0.92 -25.76 40.36
CA GLY A 503 0.03 -24.73 40.86
C GLY A 503 -0.91 -24.15 39.80
N ASP A 504 -1.64 -23.10 40.18
CA ASP A 504 -2.68 -22.48 39.36
C ASP A 504 -2.28 -21.08 38.85
N LEU A 505 -1.16 -20.53 39.33
CA LEU A 505 -0.60 -19.26 38.84
C LEU A 505 0.29 -19.46 37.62
N ARG A 506 0.17 -18.55 36.66
CA ARG A 506 1.01 -18.47 35.47
C ARG A 506 1.59 -17.08 35.38
N THR A 507 2.89 -16.99 35.12
CA THR A 507 3.57 -15.72 34.81
C THR A 507 4.11 -15.80 33.40
N VAL A 508 3.64 -14.91 32.54
CA VAL A 508 4.03 -14.84 31.14
C VAL A 508 4.90 -13.62 30.95
N THR A 509 6.13 -13.81 30.48
CA THR A 509 6.96 -12.71 30.00
C THR A 509 6.59 -12.43 28.56
N VAL A 510 6.21 -11.20 28.27
CA VAL A 510 5.76 -10.73 26.96
C VAL A 510 6.65 -9.62 26.41
N ALA A 511 6.80 -9.57 25.09
CA ALA A 511 7.33 -8.43 24.36
C ALA A 511 6.19 -7.45 24.06
N LEU A 512 6.37 -6.18 24.37
CA LEU A 512 5.45 -5.10 24.01
C LEU A 512 5.91 -4.42 22.72
N ASP A 513 4.98 -3.83 21.97
CA ASP A 513 5.34 -3.03 20.79
C ASP A 513 6.12 -1.78 21.20
N THR A 514 7.32 -1.65 20.64
CA THR A 514 8.28 -0.60 20.98
C THR A 514 7.86 0.77 20.47
N ALA A 515 7.17 0.83 19.33
CA ALA A 515 6.66 2.07 18.76
C ALA A 515 5.48 2.58 19.60
N GLN A 516 4.54 1.69 19.95
CA GLN A 516 3.42 2.03 20.82
C GLN A 516 3.88 2.49 22.20
N TYR A 517 4.86 1.80 22.80
CA TYR A 517 5.44 2.20 24.08
C TYR A 517 6.04 3.60 24.03
N TYR A 518 6.79 3.92 22.97
CA TYR A 518 7.37 5.25 22.77
C TYR A 518 6.27 6.32 22.63
N MET A 519 5.20 6.04 21.88
CA MET A 519 4.06 6.94 21.73
C MET A 519 3.34 7.19 23.06
N ASP A 520 3.09 6.15 23.84
CA ASP A 520 2.41 6.25 25.14
C ASP A 520 3.25 7.08 26.14
N VAL A 521 4.56 6.82 26.23
CA VAL A 521 5.47 7.57 27.11
C VAL A 521 5.55 9.05 26.72
N ASN A 522 5.59 9.36 25.42
CA ASN A 522 5.58 10.74 24.95
C ASN A 522 4.24 11.43 25.23
N ALA A 523 3.12 10.73 25.07
CA ALA A 523 1.80 11.27 25.41
C ALA A 523 1.70 11.62 26.91
N ILE A 524 2.29 10.80 27.79
CA ILE A 524 2.37 11.10 29.22
C ILE A 524 3.24 12.33 29.47
N ALA A 525 4.42 12.41 28.85
CA ALA A 525 5.37 13.50 29.06
C ALA A 525 4.89 14.86 28.52
N GLU A 526 4.27 14.87 27.34
CA GLU A 526 3.87 16.11 26.65
C GLU A 526 2.44 16.54 26.98
N LYS A 527 1.50 15.59 27.08
CA LYS A 527 0.06 15.87 27.24
C LYS A 527 -0.45 15.59 28.64
N GLY A 528 0.38 15.04 29.53
CA GLY A 528 -0.05 14.66 30.88
C GLY A 528 -1.09 13.54 30.89
N ALA A 529 -1.03 12.64 29.90
CA ALA A 529 -1.93 11.50 29.79
C ALA A 529 -1.77 10.51 30.97
N GLU A 530 -2.78 9.67 31.19
CA GLU A 530 -2.76 8.62 32.21
C GLU A 530 -1.72 7.53 31.86
N ASP A 531 -1.11 6.93 32.89
CA ASP A 531 -0.16 5.83 32.72
C ASP A 531 -0.89 4.52 32.36
N VAL A 532 -0.98 4.26 31.05
CA VAL A 532 -1.62 3.07 30.46
C VAL A 532 -1.15 1.77 31.11
N TYR A 533 0.17 1.64 31.36
CA TYR A 533 0.79 0.38 31.80
C TYR A 533 0.45 0.02 33.26
N GLY A 534 -0.07 0.97 34.05
CA GLY A 534 -0.58 0.73 35.39
C GLY A 534 -2.05 0.31 35.44
N THR A 535 -2.77 0.32 34.30
CA THR A 535 -4.25 0.17 34.28
C THR A 535 -4.76 -1.20 33.81
N PHE A 536 -3.89 -2.04 33.22
CA PHE A 536 -4.33 -3.31 32.64
C PHE A 536 -4.91 -4.27 33.67
N ASN A 537 -6.08 -4.81 33.37
CA ASN A 537 -6.79 -5.71 34.27
C ASN A 537 -7.36 -6.97 33.60
N ILE A 538 -7.34 -7.07 32.27
CA ILE A 538 -7.69 -8.28 31.52
C ILE A 538 -6.60 -8.64 30.51
N LEU A 539 -6.27 -9.92 30.45
CA LEU A 539 -5.44 -10.53 29.41
C LEU A 539 -6.35 -11.35 28.48
N LEU A 540 -6.30 -11.03 27.19
CA LEU A 540 -7.08 -11.68 26.14
C LEU A 540 -6.16 -12.51 25.24
N ARG A 541 -6.53 -13.77 24.99
CA ARG A 541 -5.92 -14.61 23.96
C ARG A 541 -6.85 -14.72 22.75
N ARG A 542 -6.29 -15.03 21.58
CA ARG A 542 -7.04 -15.31 20.34
C ARG A 542 -6.89 -16.77 19.90
N LYS A 543 -7.67 -17.18 18.90
CA LYS A 543 -7.52 -18.51 18.29
C LYS A 543 -6.23 -18.56 17.46
N PRO A 544 -5.34 -19.56 17.63
CA PRO A 544 -4.04 -19.57 16.95
C PRO A 544 -4.09 -19.51 15.42
N LYS A 545 -5.16 -20.04 14.78
CA LYS A 545 -5.29 -20.02 13.31
C LYS A 545 -5.53 -18.61 12.74
N GLU A 546 -6.14 -17.74 13.53
CA GLU A 546 -6.54 -16.36 13.18
C GLU A 546 -5.54 -15.33 13.74
N ASN A 547 -4.49 -15.79 14.44
CA ASN A 547 -3.59 -14.94 15.22
C ASN A 547 -2.18 -14.79 14.62
N ASN A 548 -2.06 -14.93 13.30
CA ASN A 548 -0.78 -14.82 12.57
C ASN A 548 -0.51 -13.41 12.02
N PHE A 549 -1.41 -12.46 12.27
CA PHE A 549 -1.39 -11.16 11.59
C PHE A 549 -0.09 -10.39 11.83
N LYS A 550 0.40 -10.37 13.07
CA LYS A 550 1.62 -9.65 13.45
C LYS A 550 2.85 -10.18 12.70
N ALA A 551 3.00 -11.50 12.59
CA ALA A 551 4.13 -12.11 11.87
C ALA A 551 4.10 -11.76 10.37
N ILE A 552 2.90 -11.69 9.78
CA ILE A 552 2.71 -11.28 8.38
C ILE A 552 3.07 -9.79 8.22
N LEU A 553 2.58 -8.92 9.11
CA LEU A 553 2.90 -7.49 9.09
C LEU A 553 4.40 -7.23 9.27
N GLU A 554 5.07 -7.96 10.15
CA GLU A 554 6.53 -7.92 10.29
C GLU A 554 7.23 -8.32 9.01
N SER A 555 6.83 -9.44 8.41
CA SER A 555 7.43 -9.91 7.16
C SER A 555 7.29 -8.89 6.03
N ILE A 556 6.14 -8.23 5.93
CA ILE A 556 5.91 -7.16 4.93
C ILE A 556 6.81 -5.96 5.24
N ARG A 557 6.88 -5.52 6.50
CA ARG A 557 7.75 -4.40 6.92
C ARG A 557 9.23 -4.69 6.67
N ASP A 558 9.69 -5.91 6.95
CA ASP A 558 11.05 -6.34 6.68
C ASP A 558 11.36 -6.32 5.18
N LEU A 559 10.43 -6.81 4.35
CA LEU A 559 10.54 -6.74 2.89
C LEU A 559 10.63 -5.30 2.36
N MET A 560 9.97 -4.35 3.03
CA MET A 560 10.01 -2.92 2.67
C MET A 560 11.30 -2.21 3.10
N ASN A 561 11.99 -2.73 4.12
CA ASN A 561 13.29 -2.26 4.57
C ASN A 561 14.44 -2.81 3.71
N GLU A 562 14.28 -4.02 3.18
CA GLU A 562 15.22 -4.63 2.25
C GLU A 562 15.07 -4.11 0.82
N SER A 563 16.15 -4.21 0.02
CA SER A 563 16.06 -3.99 -1.41
C SER A 563 15.35 -5.18 -2.05
N CYS A 564 14.03 -5.12 -2.19
CA CYS A 564 13.25 -6.18 -2.83
C CYS A 564 13.68 -6.34 -4.30
N THR A 565 14.49 -7.36 -4.59
CA THR A 565 14.95 -7.68 -5.95
C THR A 565 13.96 -8.61 -6.63
N VAL A 566 12.98 -8.03 -7.32
CA VAL A 566 12.12 -8.79 -8.23
C VAL A 566 12.81 -8.88 -9.60
N PRO A 567 12.77 -10.03 -10.30
CA PRO A 567 13.37 -10.13 -11.63
C PRO A 567 12.85 -9.05 -12.58
N ASP A 568 13.74 -8.42 -13.34
CA ASP A 568 13.41 -7.28 -14.22
C ASP A 568 12.27 -7.58 -15.20
N TRP A 569 12.20 -8.83 -15.69
CA TRP A 569 11.15 -9.28 -16.61
C TRP A 569 9.76 -9.37 -15.96
N LEU A 570 9.69 -9.52 -14.64
CA LEU A 570 8.45 -9.57 -13.87
C LEU A 570 8.05 -8.19 -13.31
N HIS A 571 9.03 -7.31 -13.10
CA HIS A 571 8.86 -6.01 -12.44
C HIS A 571 7.66 -5.21 -12.98
N ASN A 572 7.63 -4.95 -14.28
CA ASN A 572 6.57 -4.15 -14.90
C ASN A 572 5.22 -4.86 -14.87
N ILE A 573 5.20 -6.18 -15.12
CA ILE A 573 3.96 -6.97 -15.15
C ILE A 573 3.32 -7.01 -13.77
N PHE A 574 4.13 -7.17 -12.73
CA PHE A 574 3.65 -7.17 -11.35
C PHE A 574 3.02 -5.82 -10.97
N LEU A 575 3.61 -4.72 -11.41
CA LEU A 575 3.06 -3.38 -11.18
C LEU A 575 1.88 -3.02 -12.10
N GLY A 576 1.46 -3.94 -12.99
CA GLY A 576 0.36 -3.73 -13.93
C GLY A 576 0.71 -2.88 -15.14
N TYR A 577 2.00 -2.72 -15.46
CA TYR A 577 2.51 -1.91 -16.55
C TYR A 577 2.98 -2.75 -17.74
N GLY A 578 2.84 -2.17 -18.93
CA GLY A 578 3.37 -2.74 -20.16
C GLY A 578 2.56 -3.92 -20.70
N ASN A 579 3.22 -4.80 -21.44
CA ASN A 579 2.57 -5.95 -22.08
C ASN A 579 2.50 -7.12 -21.08
N PRO A 580 1.29 -7.61 -20.71
CA PRO A 580 1.15 -8.75 -19.80
C PRO A 580 1.80 -10.04 -20.34
N SER A 581 1.90 -10.17 -21.67
CA SER A 581 2.53 -11.33 -22.31
C SER A 581 4.06 -11.24 -22.37
N ALA A 582 4.69 -10.20 -21.83
CA ALA A 582 6.15 -10.04 -21.91
C ALA A 582 6.91 -11.14 -21.15
N ALA A 583 6.35 -11.65 -20.04
CA ALA A 583 6.91 -12.79 -19.30
C ALA A 583 6.47 -14.15 -19.85
N HIS A 584 5.72 -14.18 -20.94
CA HIS A 584 5.43 -15.45 -21.60
C HIS A 584 6.73 -16.06 -22.10
N TRP A 585 6.94 -17.35 -21.84
CA TRP A 585 8.21 -18.03 -22.10
C TRP A 585 8.70 -17.91 -23.56
N THR A 586 7.80 -17.75 -24.53
CA THR A 586 8.16 -17.52 -25.95
C THR A 586 8.79 -16.15 -26.21
N ASN A 587 8.50 -15.17 -25.35
CA ASN A 587 8.96 -13.79 -25.45
C ASN A 587 10.19 -13.53 -24.57
N MET A 588 10.63 -14.52 -23.79
CA MET A 588 11.82 -14.42 -22.95
C MET A 588 13.09 -14.52 -23.80
N PRO A 589 14.12 -13.71 -23.50
CA PRO A 589 15.35 -13.66 -24.31
C PRO A 589 16.14 -14.99 -24.27
N ASP A 590 16.11 -15.69 -23.14
CA ASP A 590 16.89 -16.92 -22.89
C ASP A 590 16.08 -18.20 -23.13
N LEU A 591 15.40 -18.29 -24.28
CA LEU A 591 14.62 -19.48 -24.63
C LEU A 591 15.52 -20.69 -24.92
N LEU A 592 15.28 -21.79 -24.21
CA LEU A 592 15.97 -23.06 -24.46
C LEU A 592 15.59 -23.63 -25.84
N GLU A 593 16.58 -23.86 -26.69
CA GLU A 593 16.33 -24.41 -28.03
C GLU A 593 15.97 -25.90 -28.00
N THR A 594 16.48 -26.64 -27.02
CA THR A 594 16.21 -28.08 -26.84
C THR A 594 15.82 -28.35 -25.40
N VAL A 595 14.71 -29.04 -25.21
CA VAL A 595 14.17 -29.41 -23.90
C VAL A 595 14.06 -30.93 -23.82
N ASP A 596 14.61 -31.52 -22.76
CA ASP A 596 14.48 -32.95 -22.48
C ASP A 596 13.21 -33.20 -21.67
N PHE A 597 12.21 -33.81 -22.31
CA PHE A 597 10.92 -34.11 -21.70
C PHE A 597 10.94 -35.42 -20.90
N LYS A 598 12.07 -36.14 -20.86
CA LYS A 598 12.26 -37.38 -20.09
C LYS A 598 11.09 -38.36 -20.28
N ASP A 599 10.39 -38.71 -19.19
CA ASP A 599 9.29 -39.65 -19.13
C ASP A 599 7.89 -39.01 -19.23
N THR A 600 7.81 -37.72 -19.61
CA THR A 600 6.54 -37.00 -19.84
C THR A 600 5.63 -37.78 -20.79
N PHE A 601 6.20 -38.27 -21.90
CA PHE A 601 5.44 -38.98 -22.92
C PHE A 601 5.58 -40.49 -22.78
N LEU A 602 4.48 -41.16 -22.44
CA LEU A 602 4.40 -42.63 -22.40
C LEU A 602 4.84 -43.33 -23.70
N ASN A 603 4.61 -42.72 -24.88
CA ASN A 603 5.01 -43.25 -26.18
C ASN A 603 4.97 -42.17 -27.28
N ALA A 604 5.44 -42.51 -28.47
CA ALA A 604 5.47 -41.61 -29.62
C ALA A 604 4.09 -41.09 -30.05
N ASP A 605 3.03 -41.90 -29.92
CA ASP A 605 1.66 -41.48 -30.25
C ASP A 605 1.10 -40.49 -29.24
N HIS A 606 1.49 -40.60 -27.97
CA HIS A 606 1.19 -39.61 -26.94
C HIS A 606 1.83 -38.27 -27.31
N LEU A 607 3.12 -38.24 -27.66
CA LEU A 607 3.82 -37.02 -28.09
C LEU A 607 3.16 -36.39 -29.32
N ARG A 608 2.86 -37.18 -30.37
CA ARG A 608 2.17 -36.67 -31.58
C ARG A 608 0.83 -36.01 -31.24
N ARG A 609 0.05 -36.62 -30.35
CA ARG A 609 -1.24 -36.07 -29.95
C ARG A 609 -1.10 -34.81 -29.10
N SER A 610 -0.02 -34.68 -28.34
CA SER A 610 0.26 -33.51 -27.49
C SER A 610 0.65 -32.25 -28.28
N PHE A 611 1.06 -32.38 -29.55
CA PHE A 611 1.40 -31.27 -30.44
C PHE A 611 0.61 -31.37 -31.77
N PRO A 612 -0.72 -31.15 -31.74
CA PRO A 612 -1.57 -31.34 -32.92
C PRO A 612 -1.24 -30.39 -34.08
N ASP A 613 -0.66 -29.22 -33.78
CA ASP A 613 -0.34 -28.17 -34.74
C ASP A 613 1.04 -28.33 -35.42
N TYR A 614 1.78 -29.41 -35.11
CA TYR A 614 3.13 -29.64 -35.62
C TYR A 614 3.28 -30.99 -36.31
N GLU A 615 4.10 -31.04 -37.36
CA GLU A 615 4.54 -32.30 -37.97
C GLU A 615 5.72 -32.87 -37.18
N VAL A 616 5.46 -33.87 -36.33
CA VAL A 616 6.47 -34.47 -35.45
C VAL A 616 7.41 -35.41 -36.22
N CYS A 617 8.69 -35.06 -36.25
CA CYS A 617 9.76 -35.83 -36.91
C CYS A 617 10.73 -36.43 -35.88
N PHE A 618 10.78 -37.77 -35.77
CA PHE A 618 11.67 -38.47 -34.85
C PHE A 618 13.04 -38.77 -35.47
N ILE A 619 14.09 -38.37 -34.75
CA ILE A 619 15.50 -38.61 -35.08
C ILE A 619 16.19 -39.40 -33.94
N GLY A 620 17.21 -40.18 -34.28
CA GLY A 620 18.09 -40.83 -33.30
C GLY A 620 19.29 -39.95 -32.95
N PRO A 621 20.18 -40.41 -32.04
CA PRO A 621 21.40 -39.69 -31.66
C PRO A 621 22.32 -39.37 -32.85
N ASP A 622 22.29 -40.23 -33.87
CA ASP A 622 23.10 -40.11 -35.10
C ASP A 622 22.44 -39.23 -36.18
N GLY A 623 21.26 -38.63 -35.89
CA GLY A 623 20.52 -37.75 -36.82
C GLY A 623 19.66 -38.47 -37.87
N ASN A 624 19.67 -39.81 -37.90
CA ASN A 624 18.85 -40.60 -38.81
C ASN A 624 17.38 -40.70 -38.34
N LYS A 625 16.43 -40.84 -39.28
CA LYS A 625 15.01 -41.06 -38.96
C LYS A 625 14.81 -42.41 -38.27
N VAL A 626 14.04 -42.41 -37.18
CA VAL A 626 13.74 -43.62 -36.40
C VAL A 626 12.31 -44.06 -36.66
N SER A 627 12.12 -45.31 -37.09
CA SER A 627 10.80 -45.89 -37.38
C SER A 627 10.01 -46.29 -36.13
N HIS A 628 10.71 -46.70 -35.05
CA HIS A 628 10.12 -47.10 -33.77
C HIS A 628 10.77 -46.33 -32.61
N PRO A 629 10.42 -45.05 -32.42
CA PRO A 629 10.99 -44.23 -31.36
C PRO A 629 10.38 -44.59 -30.00
N GLU A 630 11.23 -44.95 -29.03
CA GLU A 630 10.85 -45.18 -27.64
C GLU A 630 11.26 -43.98 -26.78
N PRO A 631 10.49 -43.65 -25.73
CA PRO A 631 10.88 -42.60 -24.79
C PRO A 631 12.15 -43.00 -24.03
N PRO A 632 12.94 -42.03 -23.52
CA PRO A 632 12.68 -40.58 -23.42
C PRO A 632 12.92 -39.77 -24.70
N PHE A 633 12.31 -38.57 -24.75
CA PHE A 633 12.35 -37.68 -25.92
C PHE A 633 12.88 -36.28 -25.57
N ARG A 634 13.81 -35.78 -26.40
CA ARG A 634 14.23 -34.37 -26.41
C ARG A 634 13.59 -33.65 -27.59
N LEU A 635 12.95 -32.52 -27.33
CA LEU A 635 12.27 -31.73 -28.33
C LEU A 635 13.11 -30.50 -28.66
N LYS A 636 13.36 -30.25 -29.94
CA LYS A 636 13.92 -28.98 -30.40
C LYS A 636 12.78 -28.03 -30.72
N LEU A 637 12.66 -26.95 -29.94
CA LEU A 637 11.58 -25.98 -30.10
C LEU A 637 11.78 -25.17 -31.40
N PRO A 638 10.79 -25.12 -32.31
CA PRO A 638 10.88 -24.37 -33.56
C PRO A 638 11.21 -22.89 -33.36
N LYS A 639 12.03 -22.32 -34.26
CA LYS A 639 12.38 -20.89 -34.20
C LYS A 639 11.18 -19.96 -34.46
N ALA A 640 10.09 -20.43 -35.07
CA ALA A 640 8.90 -19.63 -35.34
C ALA A 640 8.01 -19.36 -34.11
N LEU A 641 8.18 -20.15 -33.03
CA LEU A 641 7.66 -19.80 -31.70
C LEU A 641 8.28 -18.50 -31.14
N LYS A 642 9.40 -18.02 -31.70
CA LYS A 642 10.06 -16.77 -31.31
C LYS A 642 9.33 -15.50 -31.78
N THR A 643 8.31 -15.61 -32.65
CA THR A 643 7.66 -14.43 -33.28
C THR A 643 6.15 -14.55 -33.50
N SER A 644 5.51 -15.64 -33.09
CA SER A 644 4.08 -15.87 -33.38
C SER A 644 3.26 -15.93 -32.09
N THR A 645 2.75 -14.78 -31.69
CA THR A 645 1.39 -14.61 -31.14
C THR A 645 1.08 -13.12 -31.15
N HIS A 646 -0.11 -12.76 -31.63
CA HIS A 646 -0.58 -11.38 -31.76
C HIS A 646 -0.38 -10.57 -30.46
N ALA A 647 0.75 -9.89 -30.35
CA ALA A 647 0.91 -8.80 -29.40
C ALA A 647 0.07 -7.65 -29.94
N LEU A 648 -0.99 -7.28 -29.22
CA LEU A 648 -1.61 -5.97 -29.41
C LEU A 648 -0.50 -4.93 -29.19
N SER A 649 -0.10 -4.28 -30.27
CA SER A 649 0.91 -3.23 -30.27
C SER A 649 0.33 -2.01 -29.54
N GLY A 650 0.47 -2.00 -28.22
CA GLY A 650 0.33 -0.80 -27.39
C GLY A 650 1.53 0.12 -27.57
N ASN A 651 1.70 0.67 -28.77
CA ASN A 651 2.50 1.88 -29.02
C ASN A 651 2.25 2.36 -30.45
N THR A 652 1.43 3.39 -30.58
CA THR A 652 1.38 4.24 -31.78
C THR A 652 2.57 5.19 -31.75
N GLU A 653 3.69 4.77 -32.33
CA GLU A 653 4.62 5.71 -32.94
C GLU A 653 4.52 5.59 -34.46
N SER A 654 3.95 6.65 -35.05
CA SER A 654 3.82 6.83 -36.49
C SER A 654 5.20 6.99 -37.14
N VAL A 655 5.64 5.99 -37.90
CA VAL A 655 6.62 6.17 -38.97
C VAL A 655 6.06 5.53 -40.23
N SER A 656 5.60 6.40 -41.12
CA SER A 656 5.38 6.13 -42.54
C SER A 656 6.71 5.77 -43.19
N ASP A 657 6.85 4.56 -43.70
CA ASP A 657 7.47 4.24 -45.00
C ASP A 657 7.61 2.71 -45.16
N ALA A 658 6.77 2.10 -46.00
CA ALA A 658 7.11 0.96 -46.86
C ALA A 658 5.93 0.66 -47.79
N GLN A 659 6.10 1.07 -49.05
CA GLN A 659 5.31 0.58 -50.18
C GLN A 659 5.58 -0.92 -50.40
N ASN A 660 4.52 -1.60 -50.86
CA ASN A 660 4.52 -2.83 -51.66
C ASN A 660 5.12 -4.09 -51.03
N ASP A 661 4.26 -4.95 -50.50
CA ASP A 661 4.18 -6.31 -51.06
C ASP A 661 2.76 -6.86 -50.89
N VAL A 662 2.00 -6.78 -51.98
CA VAL A 662 0.79 -7.58 -52.17
C VAL A 662 1.28 -8.95 -52.59
N ASN A 663 1.22 -9.94 -51.71
CA ASN A 663 1.25 -11.33 -52.13
C ASN A 663 0.01 -12.06 -51.64
N MET A 664 -0.60 -12.69 -52.63
CA MET A 664 -1.88 -13.37 -52.59
C MET A 664 -1.91 -14.53 -51.59
N VAL A 665 -3.11 -14.76 -51.10
CA VAL A 665 -3.57 -16.02 -50.51
C VAL A 665 -3.16 -17.17 -51.42
N ASP A 666 -2.25 -18.03 -50.95
CA ASP A 666 -2.06 -19.36 -51.50
C ASP A 666 -2.31 -20.42 -50.44
N THR A 667 -2.92 -21.48 -50.92
CA THR A 667 -3.62 -22.54 -50.19
C THR A 667 -2.60 -23.62 -49.83
N GLY A 668 -2.25 -23.74 -48.55
CA GLY A 668 -1.43 -24.84 -48.04
C GLY A 668 -0.70 -24.49 -46.75
N CYS A 669 -1.33 -24.69 -45.58
CA CYS A 669 -0.58 -24.71 -44.32
C CYS A 669 0.25 -26.00 -44.27
N GLU A 670 1.53 -25.94 -44.68
CA GLU A 670 2.49 -26.95 -44.23
C GLU A 670 2.65 -26.80 -42.72
N LEU A 671 2.28 -27.83 -41.95
CA LEU A 671 2.48 -27.86 -40.50
C LEU A 671 3.98 -27.72 -40.20
N GLU A 672 4.34 -26.87 -39.25
CA GLU A 672 5.74 -26.69 -38.87
C GLU A 672 6.34 -27.97 -38.32
N LYS A 673 7.59 -28.28 -38.67
CA LYS A 673 8.25 -29.52 -38.27
C LYS A 673 8.81 -29.42 -36.85
N LEU A 674 8.34 -30.28 -35.96
CA LEU A 674 8.89 -30.46 -34.61
C LEU A 674 9.90 -31.59 -34.61
N ILE A 675 11.18 -31.28 -34.36
CA ILE A 675 12.25 -32.28 -34.34
C ILE A 675 12.35 -32.89 -32.94
N VAL A 676 12.21 -34.21 -32.88
CA VAL A 676 12.23 -35.00 -31.65
C VAL A 676 13.37 -36.00 -31.68
N GLU A 677 14.31 -35.89 -30.76
CA GLU A 677 15.39 -36.86 -30.57
C GLU A 677 14.99 -37.91 -29.53
N ALA A 678 14.94 -39.18 -29.95
CA ALA A 678 14.81 -40.31 -29.04
C ALA A 678 16.20 -40.77 -28.60
N TYR A 679 16.42 -40.94 -27.29
CA TYR A 679 17.71 -41.34 -26.73
C TYR A 679 17.56 -42.43 -25.66
N VAL A 680 18.62 -43.21 -25.45
CA VAL A 680 18.68 -44.18 -24.35
C VAL A 680 19.32 -43.50 -23.14
N PRO A 681 18.64 -43.43 -21.98
CA PRO A 681 19.20 -42.81 -20.80
C PRO A 681 20.40 -43.62 -20.27
N PRO A 682 21.38 -42.99 -19.61
CA PRO A 682 22.48 -43.70 -18.95
C PRO A 682 21.93 -44.71 -17.94
N ASP A 683 22.55 -45.89 -17.87
CA ASP A 683 22.16 -46.93 -16.92
C ASP A 683 22.41 -46.47 -15.48
N PRO A 684 21.36 -46.29 -14.64
CA PRO A 684 21.52 -45.69 -13.33
C PRO A 684 22.25 -46.60 -12.32
N ALA A 685 22.20 -47.92 -12.48
CA ALA A 685 22.87 -48.91 -11.62
C ALA A 685 22.68 -50.34 -12.16
N PRO A 686 23.56 -51.30 -11.79
CA PRO A 686 23.53 -52.68 -12.30
C PRO A 686 22.33 -53.51 -11.84
N TYR A 687 21.53 -53.03 -10.88
CA TYR A 687 20.38 -53.76 -10.35
C TYR A 687 19.06 -53.22 -10.90
N PRO A 688 18.16 -54.09 -11.41
CA PRO A 688 16.87 -53.65 -11.97
C PRO A 688 15.96 -52.88 -10.99
N GLN A 689 16.13 -53.08 -9.69
CA GLN A 689 15.38 -52.40 -8.63
C GLN A 689 15.78 -50.93 -8.45
N ASP A 690 16.94 -50.52 -8.97
CA ASP A 690 17.46 -49.17 -8.90
C ASP A 690 16.96 -48.28 -10.06
N GLN A 691 16.10 -48.83 -10.94
CA GLN A 691 15.44 -48.03 -11.98
C GLN A 691 14.48 -47.01 -11.34
N PRO A 692 14.53 -45.74 -11.76
CA PRO A 692 13.63 -44.73 -11.23
C PRO A 692 12.18 -45.06 -11.59
N GLY A 693 11.25 -44.74 -10.68
CA GLY A 693 9.83 -44.80 -10.97
C GLY A 693 9.48 -43.90 -12.16
N LYS A 694 8.77 -44.45 -13.16
CA LYS A 694 8.38 -43.74 -14.37
C LYS A 694 6.96 -43.20 -14.25
N ASN A 695 6.72 -42.04 -14.85
CA ASN A 695 5.39 -41.50 -15.04
C ASN A 695 4.47 -42.50 -15.76
N SER A 696 3.24 -42.64 -15.24
CA SER A 696 2.16 -43.46 -15.81
C SER A 696 0.98 -42.63 -16.33
N VAL A 697 1.02 -41.31 -16.13
CA VAL A 697 -0.04 -40.39 -16.54
C VAL A 697 0.10 -40.03 -18.02
N ARG A 698 -0.99 -40.15 -18.76
CA ARG A 698 -1.10 -39.67 -20.14
C ARG A 698 -1.61 -38.23 -20.14
N PHE A 699 -0.71 -37.27 -20.25
CA PHE A 699 -1.03 -35.85 -20.28
C PHE A 699 -1.82 -35.44 -21.53
N THR A 700 -2.73 -34.48 -21.37
CA THR A 700 -3.44 -33.86 -22.50
C THR A 700 -2.55 -32.81 -23.19
N PRO A 701 -2.85 -32.41 -24.44
CA PRO A 701 -2.08 -31.36 -25.12
C PRO A 701 -2.00 -30.06 -24.30
N THR A 702 -3.12 -29.66 -23.68
CA THR A 702 -3.18 -28.49 -22.81
C THR A 702 -2.30 -28.64 -21.55
N GLN A 703 -2.21 -29.84 -20.97
CA GLN A 703 -1.32 -30.09 -19.83
C GLN A 703 0.15 -29.99 -20.23
N VAL A 704 0.52 -30.50 -21.42
CA VAL A 704 1.90 -30.44 -21.94
C VAL A 704 2.32 -29.02 -22.31
N GLN A 705 1.39 -28.21 -22.83
CA GLN A 705 1.62 -26.81 -23.18
C GLN A 705 1.57 -25.85 -21.98
N ASN A 706 1.17 -26.32 -20.79
CA ASN A 706 1.08 -25.48 -19.61
C ASN A 706 2.50 -25.04 -19.16
N PRO A 707 2.77 -23.72 -19.03
CA PRO A 707 4.06 -23.20 -18.56
C PRO A 707 4.50 -23.75 -17.19
N LEU A 708 3.55 -24.07 -16.30
CA LEU A 708 3.84 -24.70 -15.00
C LEU A 708 4.32 -26.15 -15.15
N PHE A 709 3.82 -26.86 -16.14
CA PHE A 709 4.26 -28.21 -16.46
C PHE A 709 5.63 -28.20 -17.14
N LEU A 710 5.86 -27.26 -18.07
CA LEU A 710 7.16 -27.02 -18.69
C LEU A 710 8.23 -26.62 -17.67
N SER A 711 7.93 -25.71 -16.75
CA SER A 711 8.87 -25.30 -15.68
C SER A 711 9.19 -26.43 -14.71
N TYR A 712 8.23 -27.26 -14.32
CA TYR A 712 8.48 -28.46 -13.49
C TYR A 712 9.36 -29.49 -14.23
N THR A 713 9.11 -29.69 -15.52
CA THR A 713 9.89 -30.59 -16.38
C THR A 713 11.32 -30.07 -16.61
N LEU A 714 11.48 -28.74 -16.70
CA LEU A 714 12.75 -28.01 -16.84
C LEU A 714 13.59 -27.98 -15.55
N PHE A 715 12.95 -27.85 -14.38
CA PHE A 715 13.61 -27.94 -13.07
C PHE A 715 14.19 -29.34 -12.82
N SER A 716 13.51 -30.37 -13.29
CA SER A 716 14.01 -31.76 -13.25
C SER A 716 15.26 -31.96 -14.14
N THR A 717 15.41 -31.18 -15.21
CA THR A 717 16.51 -31.32 -16.18
C THR A 717 17.82 -30.67 -15.73
N THR A 718 17.76 -29.66 -14.86
CA THR A 718 18.93 -28.90 -14.38
C THR A 718 19.38 -29.40 -13.00
N GLN A 719 19.93 -30.61 -12.93
CA GLN A 719 20.87 -30.94 -11.85
C GLN A 719 22.17 -30.18 -12.13
N TYR A 720 22.24 -28.93 -11.65
CA TYR A 720 23.40 -28.11 -11.26
C TYR A 720 23.15 -26.63 -11.54
N SER A 721 23.10 -25.87 -10.43
CA SER A 721 23.36 -24.44 -10.33
C SER A 721 22.30 -23.47 -10.89
N PHE A 722 21.32 -23.10 -10.07
CA PHE A 722 21.22 -21.75 -9.50
C PHE A 722 20.12 -21.69 -8.44
N ILE A 723 20.40 -20.93 -7.39
CA ILE A 723 19.58 -20.67 -6.21
C ILE A 723 18.28 -19.97 -6.63
N PHE A 724 17.25 -20.73 -6.95
CA PHE A 724 15.86 -20.22 -7.06
C PHE A 724 14.86 -21.02 -6.21
N GLY A 725 15.35 -22.03 -5.48
CA GLY A 725 14.51 -22.96 -4.70
C GLY A 725 14.76 -23.00 -3.19
N MET A 726 15.62 -22.15 -2.61
CA MET A 726 15.91 -22.20 -1.16
C MET A 726 15.38 -21.04 -0.31
N ASN A 727 14.65 -20.07 -0.87
CA ASN A 727 13.93 -19.06 -0.05
C ASN A 727 12.39 -19.06 -0.24
N LEU A 728 11.85 -19.76 -1.23
CA LEU A 728 10.39 -19.82 -1.46
C LEU A 728 9.67 -20.93 -0.67
N CYS A 729 10.40 -21.89 -0.09
CA CYS A 729 9.82 -22.95 0.74
C CYS A 729 9.85 -22.66 2.25
N HIS A 730 10.55 -21.63 2.70
CA HIS A 730 10.54 -21.20 4.11
C HIS A 730 9.57 -20.06 4.42
N LEU A 731 9.03 -19.39 3.39
CA LEU A 731 7.90 -18.48 3.53
C LEU A 731 6.60 -19.29 3.39
N GLY A 732 5.98 -19.63 4.51
CA GLY A 732 4.62 -20.18 4.60
C GLY A 732 3.54 -19.18 4.17
N CYS A 733 3.75 -18.47 3.06
CA CYS A 733 2.84 -17.48 2.47
C CYS A 733 2.29 -18.00 1.14
N PHE A 734 1.69 -19.20 1.15
CA PHE A 734 0.99 -19.74 -0.02
C PHE A 734 -0.46 -19.23 -0.27
N PRO A 735 -1.13 -18.37 0.54
CA PRO A 735 -2.46 -17.91 0.15
C PRO A 735 -2.45 -16.68 -0.79
N PHE A 736 -1.35 -15.93 -0.91
CA PHE A 736 -1.35 -14.65 -1.65
C PHE A 736 -1.38 -14.78 -3.19
N PHE A 737 -1.06 -15.95 -3.76
CA PHE A 737 -1.09 -16.15 -5.21
C PHE A 737 -2.40 -16.73 -5.76
N SER A 738 -3.34 -17.16 -4.89
CA SER A 738 -4.58 -17.79 -5.34
C SER A 738 -5.73 -16.81 -5.62
N VAL A 739 -5.59 -15.53 -5.26
CA VAL A 739 -6.68 -14.54 -5.36
C VAL A 739 -6.66 -13.76 -6.68
N CYS A 740 -5.57 -13.78 -7.45
CA CYS A 740 -5.50 -13.14 -8.78
C CYS A 740 -5.92 -14.06 -9.94
N CYS A 741 -6.49 -15.23 -9.65
CA CYS A 741 -7.06 -16.15 -10.66
C CYS A 741 -8.45 -16.62 -10.21
N CYS A 742 -9.37 -15.69 -10.03
CA CYS A 742 -10.81 -15.91 -10.19
C CYS A 742 -11.41 -14.74 -10.95
#